data_AF-A0A533VYI9-F1
#
_entry.id   AF-A0A533VYI9-F1
#
_cell.length_a   1.000
_cell.length_b   1.000
_cell.length_c   1.000
_cell.angle_alpha   90.00
_cell.angle_beta   90.00
_cell.angle_gamma   90.00
#
_symmetry.space_group_name_H-M   'P 1'
#
loop_
_entity.id
_entity.type
_entity.pdbx_description
1 polymer ?
#
loop_
_entity_poly.entity_id
_entity_poly.type
_entity_poly.pdbx_seq_one_letter_code
_entity_poly.pdbx_strand_id
1 'polypeptide(L)'
;MQRATVTRLGGGEESWVFDSMNGTFEARLRRMTVQTKTSKGDGREITVSNMVAVVEAKFSYEALDRLYYPSFIAIEREVKGRLSHVIFEVVSINPTHYQQLGMDVSMPTVLRKEYLDTINESWGKSQETWIDLWAIPTWYITKVQDGEVNFERTRLAPLAGARAFLLSKRAVERFLCFEKGERIGTMIGFDLPLKINLENLVRYHSGFFGFSVDYSEPIIYRRNGFVGIAKIGELVDPFYSATDEGPVFTSSIEVVCFDQKTFEVKWAPLQYVFRHRYEGKLLRFNLRTGRSVAVTPAHSLFVVKNGRVCVAAASEIRKGDYLVGSRNVPQTPSENPTVDLLEFFSGSDSEGITLRGIPREGIARGLIDRRNSWRDWWWRSKGVIPLASAHLLPKEVSRKARISYKGCRSDLPTKLEVDAAVARLLGYYVAEGHAQVKPGRSYRIVFTLGKKDEHILNEIVATLIERFGITASIHQHGSGGIRVSFSHRLLAELFTRWVGTGAGNKRVPSIILNSPPKIRGEFLRAWVEGDYGVTVSPALMNDIMYMLLMEGCVGTTSRWRYTEPVVIEGRHVSSRLRHQLKFPRPADILDRDFGFRRRRRSEPLFPAAELPATLKQLYTHPSHLSSWKRGVNPRLLEELRSKLSTLAEYAGSSAKNAEEARHDGFYRMSMGRYIVRSDDKIQASQLLIDLPRTLTGIEDLTESGLAFFEVLDIEPVDSTSEFVYDVSVPGAENFLAGFGGVFCHNTGVGKSNLTSSLVRMAAKSEEDLTIVIFDVAGEYAVHLVDLLASGGRILTNELIEDAGQFYNSQAIPESLEDEVGPREIQKVLEGVYKAGVVERLALQEAGGLDLAWIQTLLEKTVGDAKAGGTTAIIALEKLSSDFYTARGLQPATRLSDLDDDSKKALTSLLEEIRVKSHEKSGIRLEAEQILEKLRAEKAERDTKEGGLTPEKLAYELATSKSPRLNILYLPDPLHARMAASRLISRLLYLRKRLGNRGRILIVLDEAQEYIPDNPNDKQMTMTSNIQVEALLRQGRKYRVHCWLATQRVAHLNVSALQQLHSYFVSTLPRMYDRMVVADSFALPYEVLERSAQLESGEWIFVSYKATKQKGVPVFVRTENNESLVAEYLRSRK
;
A
#
# COMPACT_ATOMS: atom_id res chain seq x y z
N MET A 1 53.27 8.68 47.75
CA MET A 1 52.03 9.48 47.85
C MET A 1 50.85 8.62 47.46
N GLN A 2 49.77 8.65 48.24
CA GLN A 2 48.63 7.74 48.09
C GLN A 2 47.77 8.12 46.88
N ARG A 3 47.62 7.21 45.90
CA ARG A 3 46.45 7.22 45.02
C ARG A 3 45.31 6.56 45.81
N ALA A 4 44.23 7.30 46.06
CA ALA A 4 43.06 6.76 46.73
C ALA A 4 42.51 5.57 45.93
N THR A 5 42.32 4.44 46.58
CA THR A 5 41.76 3.23 45.99
C THR A 5 40.31 3.50 45.62
N VAL A 6 40.04 3.80 44.34
CA VAL A 6 38.66 3.83 43.83
C VAL A 6 38.07 2.46 44.10
N THR A 7 36.95 2.43 44.83
CA THR A 7 36.25 1.20 45.19
C THR A 7 35.82 0.50 43.90
N ARG A 8 36.58 -0.51 43.47
CA ARG A 8 36.13 -1.45 42.46
C ARG A 8 34.95 -2.19 43.06
N LEU A 9 33.89 -2.37 42.27
CA LEU A 9 32.81 -3.27 42.63
C LEU A 9 33.40 -4.67 42.83
N GLY A 10 32.91 -5.40 43.82
CA GLY A 10 33.42 -6.75 44.07
C GLY A 10 33.15 -7.64 42.85
N GLY A 11 33.99 -8.66 42.61
CA GLY A 11 33.87 -9.53 41.42
C GLY A 11 32.53 -10.28 41.28
N GLY A 12 31.69 -10.30 42.33
CA GLY A 12 30.30 -10.80 42.27
C GLY A 12 29.24 -9.73 41.96
N GLU A 13 29.56 -8.44 42.07
CA GLU A 13 28.65 -7.32 41.76
C GLU A 13 28.77 -6.87 40.29
N GLU A 14 29.97 -6.93 39.69
CA GLU A 14 30.14 -6.57 38.27
C GLU A 14 29.42 -7.55 37.32
N SER A 15 29.35 -8.84 37.69
CA SER A 15 28.86 -9.93 36.83
C SER A 15 27.36 -9.93 36.55
N TRP A 16 26.55 -9.27 37.39
CA TRP A 16 25.10 -9.15 37.13
C TRP A 16 24.76 -7.89 36.34
N VAL A 17 25.65 -6.89 36.31
CA VAL A 17 25.42 -5.60 35.65
C VAL A 17 25.90 -5.65 34.20
N PHE A 18 27.10 -6.20 34.00
CA PHE A 18 27.75 -6.28 32.70
C PHE A 18 27.83 -7.72 32.21
N ASP A 19 27.59 -7.92 30.92
CA ASP A 19 27.86 -9.17 30.24
C ASP A 19 29.28 -9.10 29.66
N SER A 20 30.17 -9.95 30.16
CA SER A 20 31.54 -10.04 29.66
C SER A 20 31.66 -10.96 28.44
N MET A 21 30.59 -11.70 28.07
CA MET A 21 30.60 -12.78 27.08
C MET A 21 31.80 -13.71 27.28
N ASN A 22 31.91 -14.28 28.49
CA ASN A 22 33.05 -15.13 28.90
C ASN A 22 34.44 -14.47 28.77
N GLY A 23 34.50 -13.15 28.72
CA GLY A 23 35.73 -12.37 28.49
C GLY A 23 36.04 -12.07 27.02
N THR A 24 35.14 -12.39 26.08
CA THR A 24 35.33 -12.07 24.66
C THR A 24 34.94 -10.63 24.30
N PHE A 25 34.16 -9.94 25.13
CA PHE A 25 33.81 -8.52 24.93
C PHE A 25 34.82 -7.57 25.59
N GLU A 26 35.70 -6.97 24.78
CA GLU A 26 36.56 -5.86 25.20
C GLU A 26 36.35 -4.68 24.26
N ALA A 27 35.94 -3.51 24.79
CA ALA A 27 35.63 -2.35 23.97
C ALA A 27 36.05 -1.01 24.61
N ARG A 28 36.33 -0.01 23.79
CA ARG A 28 36.71 1.36 24.20
C ARG A 28 36.11 2.44 23.30
N LEU A 29 35.76 3.57 23.89
CA LEU A 29 35.28 4.73 23.13
C LEU A 29 36.42 5.35 22.29
N ARG A 30 36.32 5.28 20.97
CA ARG A 30 37.29 5.92 20.06
C ARG A 30 37.07 7.43 19.98
N ARG A 31 35.82 7.86 19.75
CA ARG A 31 35.42 9.28 19.68
C ARG A 31 33.91 9.45 19.87
N MET A 32 33.46 10.67 20.15
CA MET A 32 32.08 11.07 19.89
C MET A 32 32.03 12.09 18.76
N THR A 33 30.93 12.10 18.01
CA THR A 33 30.65 13.03 16.90
C THR A 33 29.19 13.46 16.95
N VAL A 34 28.86 14.55 16.26
CA VAL A 34 27.46 14.90 15.95
C VAL A 34 27.22 14.52 14.49
N GLN A 35 26.13 13.81 14.22
CA GLN A 35 25.64 13.55 12.87
C GLN A 35 24.39 14.38 12.65
N THR A 36 24.28 15.02 11.49
CA THR A 36 23.12 15.83 11.09
C THR A 36 22.56 15.26 9.80
N LYS A 37 21.26 14.96 9.76
CA LYS A 37 20.54 14.58 8.55
C LYS A 37 19.42 15.59 8.28
N THR A 38 19.26 15.97 7.02
CA THR A 38 18.29 16.97 6.56
C THR A 38 17.47 16.40 5.41
N SER A 39 16.16 16.68 5.42
CA SER A 39 15.23 16.39 4.32
C SER A 39 14.37 17.60 4.02
N LYS A 40 13.91 17.70 2.77
CA LYS A 40 13.07 18.78 2.26
C LYS A 40 11.84 18.17 1.62
N GLY A 41 10.67 18.70 1.98
CA GLY A 41 9.38 18.24 1.45
C GLY A 41 8.28 19.28 1.69
N ASP A 42 7.41 19.49 0.70
CA ASP A 42 6.27 20.42 0.67
C ASP A 42 6.56 21.80 1.31
N GLY A 43 7.73 22.35 0.97
CA GLY A 43 8.19 23.66 1.44
C GLY A 43 8.72 23.71 2.89
N ARG A 44 8.78 22.58 3.60
CA ARG A 44 9.40 22.45 4.93
C ARG A 44 10.76 21.76 4.82
N GLU A 45 11.72 22.21 5.64
CA GLU A 45 13.06 21.61 5.76
C GLU A 45 13.23 21.08 7.18
N ILE A 46 13.22 19.76 7.33
CA ILE A 46 13.41 19.07 8.61
C ILE A 46 14.89 18.72 8.75
N THR A 47 15.52 19.14 9.85
CA THR A 47 16.94 18.84 10.15
C THR A 47 17.06 18.25 11.55
N VAL A 48 17.55 17.01 11.64
CA VAL A 48 17.72 16.27 12.90
C VAL A 48 19.22 16.08 13.15
N SER A 49 19.68 16.39 14.37
CA SER A 49 21.09 16.28 14.77
C SER A 49 21.25 15.40 16.01
N ASN A 50 21.98 14.30 15.87
CA ASN A 50 22.18 13.30 16.93
C ASN A 50 23.65 13.19 17.34
N MET A 51 23.88 12.97 18.63
CA MET A 51 25.22 12.68 19.15
C MET A 51 25.49 11.17 19.06
N VAL A 52 26.60 10.79 18.44
CA VAL A 52 26.96 9.39 18.19
C VAL A 52 28.35 9.10 18.76
N ALA A 53 28.43 8.13 19.65
CA ALA A 53 29.67 7.52 20.09
C ALA A 53 30.14 6.48 19.04
N VAL A 54 31.42 6.52 18.70
CA VAL A 54 32.11 5.48 17.92
C VAL A 54 32.97 4.70 18.90
N VAL A 55 32.56 3.47 19.20
CA VAL A 55 33.23 2.56 20.13
C VAL A 55 33.92 1.48 19.31
N GLU A 56 35.16 1.20 19.63
CA GLU A 56 35.96 0.12 19.03
C GLU A 56 35.88 -1.10 19.96
N ALA A 57 35.34 -2.21 19.47
CA ALA A 57 35.30 -3.48 20.19
C ALA A 57 36.25 -4.48 19.52
N LYS A 58 36.95 -5.29 20.31
CA LYS A 58 37.76 -6.41 19.83
C LYS A 58 36.88 -7.39 19.05
N PHE A 59 37.36 -7.88 17.91
CA PHE A 59 36.58 -8.82 17.11
C PHE A 59 36.50 -10.21 17.77
N SER A 60 35.28 -10.70 17.94
CA SER A 60 34.96 -12.12 18.13
C SER A 60 33.64 -12.41 17.41
N TYR A 61 33.44 -13.65 16.96
CA TYR A 61 32.17 -14.05 16.34
C TYR A 61 31.01 -13.96 17.34
N GLU A 62 31.21 -14.38 18.59
CA GLU A 62 30.22 -14.27 19.68
C GLU A 62 29.78 -12.82 19.91
N ALA A 63 30.72 -11.87 19.94
CA ALA A 63 30.40 -10.45 20.09
C ALA A 63 29.68 -9.89 18.85
N LEU A 64 30.14 -10.25 17.64
CA LEU A 64 29.52 -9.83 16.39
C LEU A 64 28.06 -10.28 16.31
N ASP A 65 27.81 -11.57 16.53
CA ASP A 65 26.46 -12.17 16.47
C ASP A 65 25.54 -11.55 17.53
N ARG A 66 26.04 -11.32 18.75
CA ARG A 66 25.26 -10.65 19.81
C ARG A 66 24.90 -9.20 19.46
N LEU A 67 25.81 -8.46 18.84
CA LEU A 67 25.66 -7.03 18.54
C LEU A 67 24.79 -6.73 17.31
N TYR A 68 24.53 -7.72 16.44
CA TYR A 68 23.54 -7.58 15.37
C TYR A 68 22.11 -7.39 15.92
N TYR A 69 21.85 -7.89 17.13
CA TYR A 69 20.60 -7.66 17.85
C TYR A 69 20.65 -6.38 18.71
N PRO A 70 19.49 -5.78 19.06
CA PRO A 70 19.42 -4.65 19.98
C PRO A 70 20.27 -4.87 21.25
N SER A 71 21.08 -3.86 21.57
CA SER A 71 22.16 -3.94 22.54
C SER A 71 22.36 -2.59 23.23
N PHE A 72 22.56 -2.61 24.55
CA PHE A 72 22.96 -1.43 25.32
C PHE A 72 24.40 -1.61 25.80
N ILE A 73 25.19 -0.55 25.72
CA ILE A 73 26.55 -0.49 26.27
C ILE A 73 26.68 0.60 27.34
N ALA A 74 27.55 0.36 28.31
CA ALA A 74 27.89 1.23 29.42
C ALA A 74 29.32 1.74 29.24
N ILE A 75 29.50 3.04 29.01
CA ILE A 75 30.83 3.65 28.80
C ILE A 75 31.27 4.38 30.06
N GLU A 76 32.49 4.11 30.52
CA GLU A 76 33.06 4.68 31.74
C GLU A 76 33.08 6.23 31.74
N ARG A 77 32.67 6.81 32.87
CA ARG A 77 32.77 8.23 33.16
C ARG A 77 33.04 8.42 34.65
N GLU A 78 34.20 8.96 34.98
CA GLU A 78 34.48 9.40 36.35
C GLU A 78 33.66 10.64 36.70
N VAL A 79 33.00 10.64 37.87
CA VAL A 79 32.17 11.74 38.39
C VAL A 79 32.55 11.97 39.85
N LYS A 80 33.11 13.15 40.17
CA LYS A 80 33.52 13.54 41.54
C LYS A 80 34.39 12.49 42.26
N GLY A 81 35.34 11.87 41.54
CA GLY A 81 36.24 10.84 42.09
C GLY A 81 35.63 9.44 42.24
N ARG A 82 34.45 9.19 41.67
CA ARG A 82 33.81 7.86 41.62
C ARG A 82 33.64 7.41 40.17
N LEU A 83 33.82 6.12 39.92
CA LEU A 83 33.54 5.54 38.61
C LEU A 83 32.02 5.35 38.42
N SER A 84 31.52 5.74 37.27
CA SER A 84 30.12 5.60 36.85
C SER A 84 30.08 5.28 35.35
N HIS A 85 28.94 4.86 34.80
CA HIS A 85 28.87 4.47 33.38
C HIS A 85 27.67 5.11 32.68
N VAL A 86 27.91 5.81 31.58
CA VAL A 86 26.86 6.42 30.75
C VAL A 86 26.32 5.35 29.79
N ILE A 87 25.01 5.20 29.73
CA ILE A 87 24.35 4.16 28.93
C ILE A 87 24.07 4.65 27.51
N PHE A 88 24.47 3.86 26.52
CA PHE A 88 24.24 4.08 25.10
C PHE A 88 23.50 2.88 24.49
N GLU A 89 22.68 3.14 23.48
CA GLU A 89 22.08 2.12 22.62
C GLU A 89 22.96 1.92 21.38
N VAL A 90 23.33 0.69 21.05
CA VAL A 90 24.08 0.38 19.81
C VAL A 90 23.11 0.42 18.63
N VAL A 91 23.36 1.31 17.67
CA VAL A 91 22.49 1.57 16.51
C VAL A 91 23.01 0.99 15.19
N SER A 92 24.32 0.78 15.06
CA SER A 92 24.91 0.11 13.90
C SER A 92 26.28 -0.47 14.26
N ILE A 93 26.70 -1.51 13.54
CA ILE A 93 28.01 -2.13 13.69
C ILE A 93 28.68 -2.35 12.33
N ASN A 94 30.00 -2.25 12.29
CA ASN A 94 30.81 -2.63 11.12
C ASN A 94 32.04 -3.43 11.56
N PRO A 95 32.13 -4.75 11.26
CA PRO A 95 33.37 -5.49 11.45
C PRO A 95 34.40 -5.00 10.43
N THR A 96 35.60 -4.65 10.92
CA THR A 96 36.67 -4.04 10.13
C THR A 96 37.95 -4.85 10.29
N HIS A 97 38.60 -5.14 9.17
CA HIS A 97 39.95 -5.71 9.12
C HIS A 97 40.92 -4.65 8.61
N TYR A 98 42.08 -4.45 9.25
CA TYR A 98 43.05 -3.40 8.93
C TYR A 98 43.35 -3.25 7.43
N GLN A 99 43.70 -4.36 6.76
CA GLN A 99 43.96 -4.39 5.31
C GLN A 99 42.83 -3.84 4.42
N GLN A 100 41.55 -3.88 4.85
CA GLN A 100 40.44 -3.29 4.10
C GLN A 100 40.57 -1.77 3.95
N LEU A 101 41.20 -1.09 4.92
CA LEU A 101 41.36 0.37 4.90
C LEU A 101 42.27 0.86 3.76
N GLY A 102 43.14 -0.01 3.24
CA GLY A 102 44.02 0.27 2.09
C GLY A 102 43.53 -0.31 0.76
N MET A 103 42.31 -0.89 0.71
CA MET A 103 41.75 -1.46 -0.51
C MET A 103 40.90 -0.44 -1.27
N ASP A 104 41.23 -0.22 -2.54
CA ASP A 104 40.42 0.62 -3.43
C ASP A 104 40.23 -0.02 -4.83
N VAL A 105 39.53 0.70 -5.72
CA VAL A 105 39.20 0.26 -7.08
C VAL A 105 40.40 0.37 -8.05
N SER A 106 41.41 1.19 -7.73
CA SER A 106 42.65 1.33 -8.49
C SER A 106 43.66 0.20 -8.25
N MET A 107 43.59 -0.48 -7.09
CA MET A 107 44.44 -1.62 -6.76
C MET A 107 44.36 -2.74 -7.83
N PRO A 108 45.50 -3.32 -8.27
CA PRO A 108 45.51 -4.46 -9.19
C PRO A 108 44.72 -5.65 -8.66
N THR A 109 43.94 -6.31 -9.54
CA THR A 109 43.04 -7.41 -9.15
C THR A 109 43.73 -8.59 -8.46
N VAL A 110 44.99 -8.86 -8.79
CA VAL A 110 45.79 -9.94 -8.14
C VAL A 110 46.08 -9.58 -6.68
N LEU A 111 46.64 -8.40 -6.42
CA LEU A 111 46.87 -7.90 -5.06
C LEU A 111 45.57 -7.76 -4.27
N ARG A 112 44.50 -7.26 -4.90
CA ARG A 112 43.17 -7.19 -4.26
C ARG A 112 42.66 -8.58 -3.87
N LYS A 113 42.94 -9.62 -4.68
CA LYS A 113 42.59 -10.99 -4.35
C LYS A 113 43.43 -11.51 -3.16
N GLU A 114 44.74 -11.31 -3.17
CA GLU A 114 45.62 -11.69 -2.05
C GLU A 114 45.19 -11.04 -0.72
N TYR A 115 44.77 -9.77 -0.77
CA TYR A 115 44.21 -9.06 0.39
C TYR A 115 42.89 -9.69 0.84
N LEU A 116 41.96 -9.98 -0.09
CA LEU A 116 40.69 -10.64 0.23
C LEU A 116 40.88 -12.05 0.83
N ASP A 117 41.79 -12.83 0.25
CA ASP A 117 42.15 -14.18 0.73
C ASP A 117 42.73 -14.08 2.16
N THR A 118 43.65 -13.13 2.41
CA THR A 118 44.23 -12.87 3.74
C THR A 118 43.19 -12.41 4.77
N ILE A 119 42.33 -11.45 4.42
CA ILE A 119 41.22 -10.97 5.25
C ILE A 119 40.27 -12.12 5.64
N ASN A 120 39.96 -13.01 4.70
CA ASN A 120 39.06 -14.13 4.95
C ASN A 120 39.64 -15.16 5.94
N GLU A 121 40.96 -15.36 5.93
CA GLU A 121 41.63 -16.34 6.80
C GLU A 121 41.94 -15.82 8.21
N SER A 122 42.00 -14.51 8.41
CA SER A 122 42.52 -13.85 9.63
C SER A 122 41.47 -13.47 10.68
N TRP A 123 40.18 -13.43 10.34
CA TRP A 123 39.09 -13.09 11.25
C TRP A 123 39.14 -13.92 12.54
N GLY A 124 39.17 -13.22 13.69
CA GLY A 124 39.26 -13.85 15.02
C GLY A 124 40.61 -14.48 15.37
N LYS A 125 41.60 -14.46 14.46
CA LYS A 125 42.98 -14.93 14.70
C LYS A 125 43.99 -13.79 14.79
N SER A 126 43.74 -12.67 14.10
CA SER A 126 44.61 -11.50 14.06
C SER A 126 44.17 -10.40 15.03
N GLN A 127 45.14 -9.68 15.61
CA GLN A 127 44.90 -8.42 16.34
C GLN A 127 44.51 -7.26 15.40
N GLU A 128 44.60 -7.46 14.08
CA GLU A 128 44.20 -6.48 13.06
C GLU A 128 42.69 -6.45 12.76
N THR A 129 41.86 -7.06 13.61
CA THR A 129 40.39 -7.13 13.45
C THR A 129 39.64 -6.55 14.64
N TRP A 130 38.67 -5.69 14.36
CA TRP A 130 37.80 -5.07 15.36
C TRP A 130 36.37 -4.93 14.82
N ILE A 131 35.46 -4.47 15.68
CA ILE A 131 34.09 -4.11 15.35
C ILE A 131 33.90 -2.64 15.73
N ASP A 132 33.57 -1.82 14.74
CA ASP A 132 33.17 -0.43 14.94
C ASP A 132 31.70 -0.39 15.35
N LEU A 133 31.40 0.03 16.58
CA LEU A 133 30.04 0.23 17.09
C LEU A 133 29.69 1.72 17.02
N TRP A 134 28.61 2.05 16.31
CA TRP A 134 27.94 3.34 16.46
C TRP A 134 26.87 3.20 17.54
N ALA A 135 26.94 4.05 18.56
CA ALA A 135 26.02 4.01 19.69
C ALA A 135 25.54 5.42 20.08
N ILE A 136 24.28 5.54 20.49
CA ILE A 136 23.63 6.82 20.78
C ILE A 136 23.33 6.93 22.28
N PRO A 137 23.62 8.07 22.94
CA PRO A 137 23.46 8.21 24.38
C PRO A 137 21.97 8.18 24.75
N THR A 138 21.62 7.28 25.67
CA THR A 138 20.30 7.30 26.33
C THR A 138 20.15 8.47 27.30
N TRP A 139 21.27 9.16 27.62
CA TRP A 139 21.38 10.20 28.64
C TRP A 139 21.03 9.72 30.07
N TYR A 140 21.33 8.46 30.36
CA TYR A 140 21.32 7.89 31.71
C TYR A 140 22.71 7.45 32.14
N ILE A 141 23.00 7.54 33.44
CA ILE A 141 24.24 7.08 34.06
C ILE A 141 23.93 6.09 35.18
N THR A 142 24.77 5.05 35.31
CA THR A 142 24.73 4.14 36.45
C THR A 142 25.33 4.79 37.68
N LYS A 143 24.64 4.65 38.80
CA LYS A 143 25.06 5.08 40.12
C LYS A 143 24.87 3.91 41.08
N VAL A 144 25.95 3.53 41.76
CA VAL A 144 25.89 2.51 42.81
C VAL A 144 25.75 3.20 44.15
N GLN A 145 24.71 2.85 44.90
CA GLN A 145 24.49 3.24 46.29
C GLN A 145 24.08 1.99 47.06
N ASP A 146 24.79 1.71 48.15
CA ASP A 146 24.46 0.64 49.10
C ASP A 146 24.28 -0.77 48.47
N GLY A 147 25.10 -1.08 47.45
CA GLY A 147 25.06 -2.33 46.68
C GLY A 147 24.03 -2.35 45.53
N GLU A 148 23.14 -1.35 45.46
CA GLU A 148 22.15 -1.24 44.39
C GLU A 148 22.60 -0.36 43.22
N VAL A 149 22.39 -0.85 42.00
CA VAL A 149 22.58 -0.07 40.76
C VAL A 149 21.29 0.63 40.40
N ASN A 150 21.34 1.96 40.41
CA ASN A 150 20.26 2.84 39.98
C ASN A 150 20.69 3.67 38.77
N PHE A 151 19.72 4.11 37.96
CA PHE A 151 19.94 4.86 36.74
C PHE A 151 19.39 6.28 36.90
N GLU A 152 20.23 7.30 36.78
CA GLU A 152 19.83 8.70 36.86
C GLU A 152 20.11 9.45 35.55
N ARG A 153 19.30 10.48 35.23
CA ARG A 153 19.52 11.30 34.04
C ARG A 153 20.83 12.07 34.14
N THR A 154 21.58 12.12 33.05
CA THR A 154 22.86 12.84 32.96
C THR A 154 22.92 13.71 31.70
N ARG A 155 23.83 14.69 31.71
CA ARG A 155 24.30 15.42 30.51
C ARG A 155 25.80 15.23 30.28
N LEU A 156 26.43 14.34 31.05
CA LEU A 156 27.86 14.08 30.97
C LEU A 156 28.16 13.16 29.80
N ALA A 157 29.08 13.59 28.93
CA ALA A 157 29.71 12.73 27.96
C ALA A 157 30.85 11.88 28.60
N PRO A 158 31.04 10.62 28.16
CA PRO A 158 32.29 9.89 28.36
C PRO A 158 33.46 10.55 27.61
N LEU A 159 34.70 10.18 27.97
CA LEU A 159 35.93 10.66 27.34
C LEU A 159 36.52 9.59 26.41
N ALA A 160 37.18 10.01 25.33
CA ALA A 160 37.87 9.07 24.44
C ALA A 160 38.90 8.23 25.21
N GLY A 161 39.00 6.94 24.87
CA GLY A 161 39.81 5.93 25.56
C GLY A 161 39.13 5.24 26.75
N ALA A 162 37.98 5.73 27.22
CA ALA A 162 37.16 5.08 28.27
C ALA A 162 36.71 3.68 27.86
N ARG A 163 36.66 2.73 28.81
CA ARG A 163 36.17 1.36 28.52
C ARG A 163 34.67 1.36 28.31
N ALA A 164 34.20 0.42 27.51
CA ALA A 164 32.79 0.17 27.25
C ALA A 164 32.46 -1.29 27.56
N PHE A 165 31.33 -1.52 28.24
CA PHE A 165 30.85 -2.83 28.67
C PHE A 165 29.46 -3.09 28.08
N LEU A 166 29.14 -4.34 27.73
CA LEU A 166 27.78 -4.72 27.32
C LEU A 166 26.90 -4.84 28.57
N LEU A 167 25.65 -4.34 28.54
CA LEU A 167 24.72 -4.54 29.66
C LEU A 167 24.17 -5.97 29.64
N SER A 168 24.11 -6.59 30.82
CA SER A 168 23.48 -7.91 30.98
C SER A 168 21.97 -7.84 30.74
N LYS A 169 21.36 -9.00 30.41
CA LYS A 169 19.89 -9.15 30.34
C LYS A 169 19.21 -8.61 31.62
N ARG A 170 19.74 -8.92 32.81
CA ARG A 170 19.20 -8.48 34.11
C ARG A 170 19.33 -6.95 34.33
N ALA A 171 20.42 -6.35 33.86
CA ALA A 171 20.61 -4.91 33.91
C ALA A 171 19.63 -4.18 32.98
N VAL A 172 19.38 -4.72 31.78
CA VAL A 172 18.42 -4.17 30.82
C VAL A 172 16.97 -4.29 31.32
N GLU A 173 16.58 -5.39 31.98
CA GLU A 173 15.28 -5.48 32.66
C GLU A 173 15.15 -4.39 33.74
N ARG A 174 16.12 -4.29 34.66
CA ARG A 174 16.10 -3.28 35.73
C ARG A 174 16.17 -1.84 35.18
N PHE A 175 16.76 -1.63 34.00
CA PHE A 175 16.81 -0.34 33.32
C PHE A 175 15.43 0.04 32.75
N LEU A 176 14.86 -0.78 31.87
CA LEU A 176 13.69 -0.43 31.04
C LEU A 176 12.33 -0.72 31.71
N CYS A 177 12.23 -1.79 32.49
CA CYS A 177 10.96 -2.36 32.94
C CYS A 177 10.53 -1.86 34.33
N PHE A 178 9.21 -1.68 34.52
CA PHE A 178 8.62 -1.51 35.83
C PHE A 178 8.45 -2.87 36.53
N GLU A 179 8.81 -2.96 37.81
CA GLU A 179 8.70 -4.19 38.61
C GLU A 179 7.25 -4.68 38.76
N LYS A 180 6.31 -3.73 38.86
CA LYS A 180 4.86 -3.97 38.89
C LYS A 180 4.19 -3.45 37.60
N GLY A 181 4.87 -3.58 36.47
CA GLY A 181 4.35 -3.18 35.15
C GLY A 181 3.65 -4.32 34.41
N GLU A 182 2.74 -3.95 33.50
CA GLU A 182 2.03 -4.87 32.61
C GLU A 182 2.91 -5.28 31.43
N ARG A 183 2.90 -6.56 31.05
CA ARG A 183 3.67 -7.08 29.92
C ARG A 183 2.97 -6.75 28.60
N ILE A 184 3.62 -6.00 27.71
CA ILE A 184 3.11 -5.70 26.35
C ILE A 184 3.74 -6.55 25.23
N GLY A 185 4.78 -7.32 25.54
CA GLY A 185 5.50 -8.13 24.56
C GLY A 185 6.85 -8.61 25.05
N THR A 186 7.71 -9.01 24.11
CA THR A 186 9.07 -9.51 24.34
C THR A 186 10.09 -8.60 23.67
N MET A 187 11.13 -8.17 24.41
CA MET A 187 12.21 -7.32 23.92
C MET A 187 13.14 -8.09 22.99
N ILE A 188 13.23 -7.63 21.74
CA ILE A 188 14.04 -8.24 20.68
C ILE A 188 15.52 -8.13 21.04
N GLY A 189 16.28 -9.22 20.86
CA GLY A 189 17.70 -9.29 21.23
C GLY A 189 17.99 -9.58 22.71
N PHE A 190 16.96 -9.63 23.55
CA PHE A 190 17.09 -9.95 24.98
C PHE A 190 16.24 -11.13 25.44
N ASP A 191 15.16 -11.47 24.72
CA ASP A 191 14.18 -12.51 25.08
C ASP A 191 13.57 -12.30 26.47
N LEU A 192 13.35 -11.03 26.82
CA LEU A 192 12.81 -10.61 28.11
C LEU A 192 11.46 -9.93 27.95
N PRO A 193 10.51 -10.10 28.90
CA PRO A 193 9.23 -9.41 28.85
C PRO A 193 9.41 -7.89 29.03
N LEU A 194 8.80 -7.10 28.15
CA LEU A 194 8.72 -5.64 28.32
C LEU A 194 7.55 -5.27 29.23
N LYS A 195 7.84 -4.84 30.47
CA LYS A 195 6.83 -4.46 31.47
C LYS A 195 6.72 -2.94 31.60
N ILE A 196 5.55 -2.38 31.28
CA ILE A 196 5.29 -0.94 31.24
C ILE A 196 4.26 -0.49 32.28
N ASN A 197 4.22 0.80 32.56
CA ASN A 197 3.11 1.42 33.27
C ASN A 197 1.98 1.71 32.26
N LEU A 198 1.02 0.78 32.19
CA LEU A 198 -0.11 0.84 31.26
C LEU A 198 -1.06 2.01 31.56
N GLU A 199 -1.26 2.36 32.85
CA GLU A 199 -2.01 3.56 33.25
C GLU A 199 -1.44 4.82 32.59
N ASN A 200 -0.12 4.95 32.51
CA ASN A 200 0.51 6.07 31.84
C ASN A 200 0.40 6.01 30.31
N LEU A 201 0.30 4.82 29.70
CA LEU A 201 0.04 4.65 28.27
C LEU A 201 -1.36 5.14 27.88
N VAL A 202 -2.36 4.86 28.72
CA VAL A 202 -3.72 5.41 28.60
C VAL A 202 -3.68 6.92 28.88
N ARG A 203 -3.17 7.32 30.04
CA ARG A 203 -3.25 8.71 30.54
C ARG A 203 -2.54 9.75 29.66
N TYR A 204 -1.45 9.36 29.01
CA TYR A 204 -0.59 10.27 28.25
C TYR A 204 -0.49 9.87 26.77
N HIS A 205 -1.59 10.12 26.03
CA HIS A 205 -1.81 10.00 24.58
C HIS A 205 -0.77 9.24 23.73
N SER A 206 -1.21 8.24 22.96
CA SER A 206 -0.33 7.30 22.24
C SER A 206 -0.61 7.18 20.72
N GLY A 207 0.34 6.68 19.90
CA GLY A 207 0.16 6.52 18.43
C GLY A 207 0.78 5.28 17.76
N PHE A 208 0.36 4.96 16.50
CA PHE A 208 0.65 3.72 15.70
C PHE A 208 0.69 4.02 14.14
N PHE A 209 1.53 3.40 13.26
CA PHE A 209 1.93 3.87 11.84
C PHE A 209 2.30 2.77 10.71
N GLY A 210 2.22 3.00 9.34
CA GLY A 210 2.39 2.08 8.10
C GLY A 210 2.22 2.62 6.57
N PHE A 211 2.63 1.93 5.43
CA PHE A 211 2.90 2.57 4.05
C PHE A 211 2.85 1.74 2.65
N SER A 212 2.83 2.37 1.42
CA SER A 212 2.47 1.83 0.01
C SER A 212 3.39 2.09 -1.28
N VAL A 213 2.92 1.89 -2.59
CA VAL A 213 3.64 1.87 -3.96
C VAL A 213 3.49 3.08 -4.96
N ASP A 214 4.23 3.20 -6.10
CA ASP A 214 4.22 4.38 -7.05
C ASP A 214 3.07 4.48 -8.09
N TYR A 215 2.74 5.72 -8.51
CA TYR A 215 1.75 6.07 -9.56
C TYR A 215 1.93 5.35 -10.90
N SER A 216 3.16 5.32 -11.43
CA SER A 216 3.40 4.94 -12.83
C SER A 216 3.43 3.45 -13.07
N GLU A 217 3.43 2.65 -12.02
CA GLU A 217 3.56 1.21 -12.12
C GLU A 217 2.35 0.61 -12.82
N PRO A 218 2.55 -0.15 -13.92
CA PRO A 218 1.46 -0.83 -14.60
C PRO A 218 0.79 -1.84 -13.67
N ILE A 219 -0.53 -1.84 -13.64
CA ILE A 219 -1.34 -2.88 -12.98
C ILE A 219 -2.26 -3.53 -14.02
N ILE A 220 -2.34 -4.86 -13.97
CA ILE A 220 -3.32 -5.62 -14.73
C ILE A 220 -4.58 -5.81 -13.89
N TYR A 221 -5.73 -5.47 -14.47
CA TYR A 221 -7.02 -5.52 -13.78
C TYR A 221 -8.10 -6.10 -14.68
N ARG A 222 -9.20 -6.55 -14.09
CA ARG A 222 -10.43 -6.97 -14.77
C ARG A 222 -11.61 -6.20 -14.17
N ARG A 223 -12.49 -5.68 -15.04
CA ARG A 223 -13.70 -4.94 -14.65
C ARG A 223 -14.84 -5.36 -15.57
N ASN A 224 -15.97 -5.81 -15.01
CA ASN A 224 -17.11 -6.34 -15.75
C ASN A 224 -16.72 -7.45 -16.76
N GLY A 225 -15.75 -8.30 -16.40
CA GLY A 225 -15.21 -9.36 -17.27
C GLY A 225 -14.18 -8.89 -18.32
N PHE A 226 -13.99 -7.59 -18.53
CA PHE A 226 -12.98 -7.05 -19.46
C PHE A 226 -11.65 -6.81 -18.73
N VAL A 227 -10.57 -7.34 -19.29
CA VAL A 227 -9.19 -7.16 -18.82
C VAL A 227 -8.58 -5.88 -19.39
N GLY A 228 -7.91 -5.10 -18.55
CA GLY A 228 -7.20 -3.89 -18.90
C GLY A 228 -5.80 -3.81 -18.29
N ILE A 229 -4.96 -2.94 -18.85
CA ILE A 229 -3.63 -2.63 -18.34
C ILE A 229 -3.50 -1.10 -18.31
N ALA A 230 -3.52 -0.54 -17.11
CA ALA A 230 -3.36 0.89 -16.85
C ALA A 230 -2.18 1.13 -15.90
N LYS A 231 -1.78 2.38 -15.71
CA LYS A 231 -0.99 2.73 -14.51
C LYS A 231 -1.89 2.61 -13.28
N ILE A 232 -1.34 2.22 -12.13
CA ILE A 232 -2.14 2.14 -10.90
C ILE A 232 -2.78 3.49 -10.54
N GLY A 233 -2.08 4.62 -10.76
CA GLY A 233 -2.66 5.95 -10.63
C GLY A 233 -3.88 6.19 -11.52
N GLU A 234 -3.80 5.81 -12.81
CA GLU A 234 -4.92 5.95 -13.77
C GLU A 234 -6.13 5.06 -13.43
N LEU A 235 -5.90 3.94 -12.72
CA LEU A 235 -6.96 3.04 -12.26
C LEU A 235 -7.62 3.52 -10.96
N VAL A 236 -6.84 4.11 -10.06
CA VAL A 236 -7.26 4.47 -8.70
C VAL A 236 -7.74 5.92 -8.61
N ASP A 237 -7.12 6.87 -9.31
CA ASP A 237 -7.53 8.30 -9.30
C ASP A 237 -9.02 8.54 -9.56
N PRO A 238 -9.73 7.80 -10.45
CA PRO A 238 -11.17 7.99 -10.67
C PRO A 238 -12.08 7.75 -9.44
N PHE A 239 -11.55 7.15 -8.36
CA PHE A 239 -12.25 6.97 -7.09
C PHE A 239 -12.12 8.19 -6.14
N TYR A 240 -11.35 9.21 -6.52
CA TYR A 240 -11.00 10.35 -5.67
C TYR A 240 -11.22 11.69 -6.38
N SER A 241 -11.56 12.76 -5.65
CA SER A 241 -11.42 14.12 -6.20
C SER A 241 -9.93 14.53 -6.24
N ALA A 242 -9.62 15.66 -6.89
CA ALA A 242 -8.24 16.13 -7.09
C ALA A 242 -7.40 16.34 -5.81
N THR A 243 -8.03 16.40 -4.63
CA THR A 243 -7.37 16.65 -3.33
C THR A 243 -7.48 15.47 -2.35
N ASP A 244 -8.17 14.40 -2.71
CA ASP A 244 -8.65 13.44 -1.72
C ASP A 244 -7.64 12.29 -1.55
N GLU A 245 -7.45 11.83 -0.32
CA GLU A 245 -6.51 10.77 0.05
C GLU A 245 -7.22 9.86 1.05
N GLY A 246 -7.02 8.55 0.95
CA GLY A 246 -7.75 7.57 1.78
C GLY A 246 -7.58 6.14 1.27
N PRO A 247 -8.22 5.15 1.91
CA PRO A 247 -8.83 4.02 1.23
C PRO A 247 -10.20 4.40 0.63
N VAL A 248 -10.57 3.80 -0.50
CA VAL A 248 -11.93 3.84 -1.07
C VAL A 248 -12.34 2.41 -1.43
N PHE A 249 -13.41 1.92 -0.82
CA PHE A 249 -13.90 0.56 -1.02
C PHE A 249 -14.48 0.36 -2.43
N THR A 250 -14.11 -0.75 -3.08
CA THR A 250 -14.61 -1.10 -4.42
C THR A 250 -14.40 -2.57 -4.75
N SER A 251 -15.50 -3.32 -4.86
CA SER A 251 -15.52 -4.69 -5.41
C SER A 251 -15.67 -4.74 -6.93
N SER A 252 -15.72 -3.58 -7.61
CA SER A 252 -15.98 -3.49 -9.06
C SER A 252 -14.77 -3.79 -9.95
N ILE A 253 -13.61 -4.01 -9.34
CA ILE A 253 -12.32 -4.27 -10.00
C ILE A 253 -11.75 -5.54 -9.38
N GLU A 254 -11.21 -6.41 -10.21
CA GLU A 254 -10.42 -7.57 -9.82
C GLU A 254 -8.98 -7.40 -10.31
N VAL A 255 -8.01 -7.96 -9.59
CA VAL A 255 -6.59 -7.99 -9.97
C VAL A 255 -6.06 -9.42 -9.96
N VAL A 256 -4.89 -9.62 -10.55
CA VAL A 256 -4.20 -10.91 -10.49
C VAL A 256 -3.39 -10.98 -9.20
N CYS A 257 -3.67 -11.98 -8.37
CA CYS A 257 -2.94 -12.31 -7.15
C CYS A 257 -2.51 -13.78 -7.16
N PHE A 258 -1.73 -14.21 -6.18
CA PHE A 258 -1.53 -15.62 -5.89
C PHE A 258 -1.96 -15.98 -4.46
N ASP A 259 -2.45 -17.19 -4.30
CA ASP A 259 -2.71 -17.79 -2.99
C ASP A 259 -1.37 -18.14 -2.31
N GLN A 260 -1.08 -17.56 -1.13
CA GLN A 260 0.23 -17.72 -0.51
C GLN A 260 0.51 -19.14 0.02
N LYS A 261 -0.50 -20.02 0.08
CA LYS A 261 -0.36 -21.41 0.55
C LYS A 261 -0.27 -22.40 -0.60
N THR A 262 -1.14 -22.27 -1.60
CA THR A 262 -1.19 -23.19 -2.76
C THR A 262 -0.32 -22.73 -3.92
N PHE A 263 0.12 -21.46 -3.90
CA PHE A 263 0.78 -20.78 -5.02
C PHE A 263 -0.06 -20.78 -6.32
N GLU A 264 -1.38 -20.93 -6.20
CA GLU A 264 -2.33 -20.79 -7.30
C GLU A 264 -2.48 -19.30 -7.66
N VAL A 265 -2.25 -18.96 -8.93
CA VAL A 265 -2.45 -17.61 -9.44
C VAL A 265 -3.90 -17.45 -9.89
N LYS A 266 -4.63 -16.50 -9.29
CA LYS A 266 -6.07 -16.31 -9.46
C LYS A 266 -6.43 -14.85 -9.73
N TRP A 267 -7.64 -14.62 -10.24
CA TRP A 267 -8.26 -13.28 -10.20
C TRP A 267 -9.00 -13.14 -8.87
N ALA A 268 -8.84 -12.01 -8.19
CA ALA A 268 -9.54 -11.72 -6.95
C ALA A 268 -10.06 -10.27 -6.96
N PRO A 269 -11.26 -10.01 -6.41
CA PRO A 269 -11.81 -8.66 -6.29
C PRO A 269 -10.97 -7.83 -5.31
N LEU A 270 -10.90 -6.52 -5.55
CA LEU A 270 -10.38 -5.58 -4.57
C LEU A 270 -11.37 -5.41 -3.41
N GLN A 271 -10.84 -5.15 -2.21
CA GLN A 271 -11.64 -4.63 -1.10
C GLN A 271 -11.69 -3.10 -1.17
N TYR A 272 -10.51 -2.48 -1.24
CA TYR A 272 -10.33 -1.05 -1.41
C TYR A 272 -9.13 -0.72 -2.31
N VAL A 273 -9.18 0.45 -2.90
CA VAL A 273 -8.04 1.13 -3.53
C VAL A 273 -7.54 2.24 -2.62
N PHE A 274 -6.25 2.54 -2.60
CA PHE A 274 -5.63 3.47 -1.66
C PHE A 274 -4.78 4.51 -2.39
N ARG A 275 -4.81 5.77 -1.94
CA ARG A 275 -3.97 6.87 -2.45
C ARG A 275 -3.56 7.83 -1.34
N HIS A 276 -2.30 8.26 -1.32
CA HIS A 276 -1.79 9.37 -0.51
C HIS A 276 -0.49 9.98 -1.07
N ARG A 277 -0.09 11.18 -0.64
CA ARG A 277 1.10 11.87 -1.16
C ARG A 277 2.42 11.26 -0.67
N TYR A 278 3.45 11.33 -1.50
CA TYR A 278 4.79 10.84 -1.15
C TYR A 278 5.92 11.67 -1.71
N GLU A 279 6.80 12.08 -0.80
CA GLU A 279 8.04 12.75 -1.12
C GLU A 279 9.25 11.85 -0.77
N GLY A 280 10.00 11.47 -1.79
CA GLY A 280 11.18 10.64 -1.64
C GLY A 280 11.59 9.94 -2.94
N LYS A 281 12.74 9.24 -2.90
CA LYS A 281 13.17 8.35 -3.98
C LYS A 281 12.57 6.96 -3.80
N LEU A 282 11.97 6.46 -4.86
CA LEU A 282 11.56 5.06 -5.01
C LEU A 282 12.78 4.19 -5.33
N LEU A 283 12.69 2.89 -5.04
CA LEU A 283 13.64 1.89 -5.53
C LEU A 283 13.04 1.20 -6.76
N ARG A 284 13.67 1.39 -7.92
CA ARG A 284 13.35 0.65 -9.15
C ARG A 284 14.21 -0.60 -9.26
N PHE A 285 13.57 -1.76 -9.19
CA PHE A 285 14.17 -3.04 -9.48
C PHE A 285 14.20 -3.25 -11.00
N ASN A 286 15.38 -3.44 -11.57
CA ASN A 286 15.56 -3.85 -12.95
C ASN A 286 15.92 -5.35 -12.98
N LEU A 287 15.09 -6.16 -13.64
CA LEU A 287 15.18 -7.63 -13.58
C LEU A 287 15.79 -8.23 -14.85
N ARG A 288 16.39 -9.43 -14.75
CA ARG A 288 17.09 -10.10 -15.87
C ARG A 288 16.20 -10.38 -17.08
N THR A 289 14.89 -10.50 -16.85
CA THR A 289 13.88 -10.70 -17.90
C THR A 289 13.47 -9.39 -18.61
N GLY A 290 14.05 -8.24 -18.24
CA GLY A 290 13.65 -6.93 -18.71
C GLY A 290 12.38 -6.38 -18.05
N ARG A 291 11.87 -7.09 -17.02
CA ARG A 291 10.84 -6.59 -16.11
C ARG A 291 11.41 -5.51 -15.20
N SER A 292 10.54 -4.62 -14.71
CA SER A 292 10.92 -3.68 -13.67
C SER A 292 9.73 -3.25 -12.82
N VAL A 293 9.94 -3.02 -11.54
CA VAL A 293 8.95 -2.41 -10.65
C VAL A 293 9.61 -1.32 -9.82
N ALA A 294 9.02 -0.13 -9.72
CA ALA A 294 9.43 0.91 -8.79
C ALA A 294 8.47 1.01 -7.61
N VAL A 295 9.00 0.87 -6.40
CA VAL A 295 8.21 0.95 -5.17
C VAL A 295 8.91 1.85 -4.17
N THR A 296 8.19 2.32 -3.15
CA THR A 296 8.87 3.01 -2.04
C THR A 296 9.84 2.03 -1.36
N PRO A 297 10.94 2.47 -0.73
CA PRO A 297 11.91 1.56 -0.08
C PRO A 297 11.30 0.60 0.95
N ALA A 298 10.06 0.88 1.35
CA ALA A 298 9.17 0.06 2.16
C ALA A 298 8.88 -1.29 1.61
N HIS A 299 8.57 -1.29 0.32
CA HIS A 299 7.37 -2.00 -0.03
C HIS A 299 7.72 -3.46 -0.11
N SER A 300 6.89 -4.24 0.55
CA SER A 300 7.08 -5.66 0.67
C SER A 300 6.94 -6.29 -0.71
N LEU A 301 8.02 -6.89 -1.19
CA LEU A 301 8.04 -7.68 -2.41
C LEU A 301 8.32 -9.13 -2.02
N PHE A 302 7.77 -10.05 -2.81
CA PHE A 302 8.04 -11.46 -2.62
C PHE A 302 9.39 -11.84 -3.21
N VAL A 303 10.22 -12.51 -2.42
CA VAL A 303 11.57 -12.97 -2.78
C VAL A 303 11.73 -14.46 -2.53
N VAL A 304 12.55 -15.14 -3.33
CA VAL A 304 12.92 -16.54 -3.05
C VAL A 304 14.17 -16.60 -2.18
N LYS A 305 14.04 -17.17 -0.97
CA LYS A 305 15.16 -17.46 -0.05
C LYS A 305 15.05 -18.92 0.41
N ASN A 306 16.17 -19.65 0.40
CA ASN A 306 16.26 -21.05 0.86
C ASN A 306 15.19 -22.02 0.27
N GLY A 307 14.82 -21.83 -1.01
CA GLY A 307 13.80 -22.66 -1.66
C GLY A 307 12.36 -22.39 -1.19
N ARG A 308 12.10 -21.21 -0.61
CA ARG A 308 10.75 -20.75 -0.20
C ARG A 308 10.49 -19.34 -0.71
N VAL A 309 9.22 -19.01 -0.90
CA VAL A 309 8.75 -17.64 -1.09
C VAL A 309 8.66 -16.97 0.28
N CYS A 310 9.33 -15.84 0.43
CA CYS A 310 9.34 -15.01 1.62
C CYS A 310 8.98 -13.57 1.24
N VAL A 311 8.52 -12.78 2.20
CA VAL A 311 8.36 -11.33 2.04
C VAL A 311 9.67 -10.63 2.43
N ALA A 312 10.05 -9.58 1.71
CA ALA A 312 11.17 -8.71 2.07
C ALA A 312 10.86 -7.26 1.69
N ALA A 313 11.28 -6.30 2.53
CA ALA A 313 11.15 -4.89 2.21
C ALA A 313 12.09 -4.51 1.06
N ALA A 314 11.65 -3.66 0.14
CA ALA A 314 12.43 -3.25 -1.03
C ALA A 314 13.88 -2.82 -0.70
N SER A 315 14.12 -2.12 0.42
CA SER A 315 15.46 -1.71 0.84
C SER A 315 16.43 -2.85 1.21
N GLU A 316 15.92 -4.06 1.47
CA GLU A 316 16.72 -5.22 1.89
C GLU A 316 17.15 -6.10 0.71
N ILE A 317 16.41 -6.01 -0.39
CA ILE A 317 16.61 -6.81 -1.60
C ILE A 317 17.89 -6.35 -2.29
N ARG A 318 18.69 -7.31 -2.75
CA ARG A 318 19.99 -7.05 -3.39
C ARG A 318 20.04 -7.61 -4.80
N LYS A 319 20.99 -7.09 -5.57
CA LYS A 319 21.37 -7.61 -6.89
C LYS A 319 21.74 -9.10 -6.78
N GLY A 320 21.09 -9.93 -7.59
CA GLY A 320 21.20 -11.39 -7.55
C GLY A 320 20.10 -12.12 -6.79
N ASP A 321 19.27 -11.41 -6.01
CA ASP A 321 18.05 -11.99 -5.41
C ASP A 321 16.98 -12.23 -6.49
N TYR A 322 15.99 -13.07 -6.20
CA TYR A 322 14.92 -13.42 -7.14
C TYR A 322 13.57 -12.91 -6.65
N LEU A 323 12.98 -11.96 -7.37
CA LEU A 323 11.60 -11.53 -7.13
C LEU A 323 10.61 -12.56 -7.68
N VAL A 324 9.46 -12.69 -7.02
CA VAL A 324 8.36 -13.55 -7.48
C VAL A 324 7.43 -12.75 -8.39
N GLY A 325 7.00 -13.36 -9.49
CA GLY A 325 5.91 -12.91 -10.35
C GLY A 325 5.13 -14.12 -10.86
N SER A 326 4.31 -13.94 -11.90
CA SER A 326 3.50 -15.05 -12.42
C SER A 326 4.10 -15.75 -13.65
N ARG A 327 3.83 -17.06 -13.81
CA ARG A 327 3.99 -17.81 -15.07
C ARG A 327 2.86 -17.50 -16.06
N ASN A 328 1.65 -17.27 -15.55
CA ASN A 328 0.44 -17.10 -16.34
C ASN A 328 -0.56 -16.10 -15.72
N VAL A 329 -1.33 -15.42 -16.56
CA VAL A 329 -2.56 -14.74 -16.11
C VAL A 329 -3.73 -15.67 -16.42
N PRO A 330 -4.63 -15.97 -15.46
CA PRO A 330 -5.73 -16.90 -15.70
C PRO A 330 -6.62 -16.41 -16.85
N GLN A 331 -6.85 -17.31 -17.81
CA GLN A 331 -7.63 -17.01 -19.01
C GLN A 331 -9.09 -16.70 -18.64
N THR A 332 -9.64 -15.65 -19.22
CA THR A 332 -11.08 -15.37 -19.19
C THR A 332 -11.70 -15.92 -20.48
N PRO A 333 -12.78 -16.72 -20.42
CA PRO A 333 -13.47 -17.17 -21.64
C PRO A 333 -14.02 -15.98 -22.42
N SER A 334 -13.67 -15.85 -23.70
CA SER A 334 -14.27 -14.85 -24.59
C SER A 334 -14.60 -15.45 -25.96
N GLU A 335 -15.67 -14.94 -26.56
CA GLU A 335 -15.95 -15.08 -27.99
C GLU A 335 -15.11 -14.06 -28.78
N ASN A 336 -15.17 -14.08 -30.12
CA ASN A 336 -14.56 -13.01 -30.92
C ASN A 336 -15.19 -11.66 -30.53
N PRO A 337 -14.42 -10.68 -30.03
CA PRO A 337 -15.02 -9.47 -29.50
C PRO A 337 -15.55 -8.58 -30.63
N THR A 338 -16.77 -8.08 -30.44
CA THR A 338 -17.43 -7.14 -31.34
C THR A 338 -17.45 -5.75 -30.73
N VAL A 339 -17.11 -4.72 -31.51
CA VAL A 339 -17.34 -3.32 -31.12
C VAL A 339 -18.66 -2.84 -31.69
N ASP A 340 -19.54 -2.34 -30.83
CA ASP A 340 -20.72 -1.62 -31.25
C ASP A 340 -20.31 -0.18 -31.64
N LEU A 341 -20.29 0.08 -32.95
CA LEU A 341 -19.93 1.37 -33.52
C LEU A 341 -21.02 2.43 -33.28
N LEU A 342 -22.24 2.05 -32.87
CA LEU A 342 -23.26 3.02 -32.46
C LEU A 342 -22.89 3.64 -31.10
N GLU A 343 -22.41 2.80 -30.18
CA GLU A 343 -21.95 3.21 -28.86
C GLU A 343 -20.61 3.97 -28.94
N PHE A 344 -19.65 3.42 -29.70
CA PHE A 344 -18.31 3.99 -29.87
C PHE A 344 -18.28 5.41 -30.45
N PHE A 345 -19.26 5.75 -31.31
CA PHE A 345 -19.40 7.06 -31.93
C PHE A 345 -20.64 7.84 -31.42
N SER A 346 -21.12 7.53 -30.23
CA SER A 346 -22.26 8.21 -29.60
C SER A 346 -21.92 9.64 -29.12
N GLY A 347 -22.94 10.39 -28.69
CA GLY A 347 -22.74 11.75 -28.15
C GLY A 347 -22.16 12.73 -29.18
N SER A 348 -21.14 13.50 -28.78
CA SER A 348 -20.47 14.49 -29.62
C SER A 348 -19.74 13.89 -30.83
N ASP A 349 -19.32 12.64 -30.77
CA ASP A 349 -18.64 11.95 -31.88
C ASP A 349 -19.59 11.62 -33.05
N SER A 350 -20.90 11.71 -32.83
CA SER A 350 -21.92 11.40 -33.85
C SER A 350 -22.00 12.42 -34.99
N GLU A 351 -21.28 13.54 -34.91
CA GLU A 351 -21.35 14.63 -35.89
C GLU A 351 -20.90 14.19 -37.30
N GLY A 352 -21.80 14.35 -38.27
CA GLY A 352 -21.56 13.96 -39.67
C GLY A 352 -21.62 12.45 -39.91
N ILE A 353 -21.95 11.63 -38.89
CA ILE A 353 -22.16 10.19 -39.01
C ILE A 353 -23.65 9.90 -39.25
N THR A 354 -23.91 8.95 -40.14
CA THR A 354 -25.23 8.51 -40.57
C THR A 354 -25.34 7.00 -40.54
N LEU A 355 -26.52 6.50 -40.19
CA LEU A 355 -26.90 5.11 -40.40
C LEU A 355 -27.63 4.98 -41.73
N ARG A 356 -27.29 3.95 -42.51
CA ARG A 356 -27.81 3.66 -43.85
C ARG A 356 -28.39 2.25 -43.90
N GLY A 357 -29.18 1.96 -44.92
CA GLY A 357 -29.83 0.66 -45.11
C GLY A 357 -31.06 0.46 -44.23
N ILE A 358 -31.66 1.54 -43.73
CA ILE A 358 -32.82 1.48 -42.84
C ILE A 358 -34.09 1.23 -43.68
N PRO A 359 -34.87 0.16 -43.40
CA PRO A 359 -36.15 -0.08 -44.06
C PRO A 359 -37.14 1.06 -43.80
N ARG A 360 -37.94 1.43 -44.81
CA ARG A 360 -38.93 2.54 -44.70
C ARG A 360 -39.91 2.37 -43.53
N GLU A 361 -40.27 1.12 -43.23
CA GLU A 361 -41.17 0.74 -42.15
C GLU A 361 -40.52 0.82 -40.76
N GLY A 362 -39.19 0.69 -40.68
CA GLY A 362 -38.42 0.78 -39.43
C GLY A 362 -38.29 2.20 -38.87
N ILE A 363 -38.75 3.22 -39.59
CA ILE A 363 -38.84 4.60 -39.12
C ILE A 363 -40.30 4.86 -38.71
N ALA A 364 -40.57 4.78 -37.41
CA ALA A 364 -41.91 4.84 -36.85
C ALA A 364 -42.68 6.13 -37.22
N ARG A 365 -44.02 6.01 -37.41
CA ARG A 365 -44.90 7.14 -37.72
C ARG A 365 -45.17 7.96 -36.45
N GLY A 366 -44.81 9.25 -36.45
CA GLY A 366 -45.26 10.22 -35.44
C GLY A 366 -44.23 10.73 -34.42
N LEU A 367 -42.96 10.36 -34.55
CA LEU A 367 -41.92 10.62 -33.51
C LEU A 367 -41.15 11.95 -33.63
N ILE A 368 -41.43 12.81 -34.61
CA ILE A 368 -40.65 14.04 -34.89
C ILE A 368 -41.59 15.22 -35.19
N ASP A 369 -41.18 16.43 -34.77
CA ASP A 369 -41.91 17.70 -34.86
C ASP A 369 -42.48 17.99 -36.27
N ARG A 370 -43.78 18.29 -36.33
CA ARG A 370 -44.51 18.65 -37.56
C ARG A 370 -43.95 19.87 -38.31
N ARG A 371 -43.02 20.63 -37.72
CA ARG A 371 -42.44 21.86 -38.30
C ARG A 371 -41.36 21.64 -39.38
N ASN A 372 -40.86 20.42 -39.64
CA ASN A 372 -39.69 20.21 -40.52
C ASN A 372 -39.80 19.07 -41.58
N SER A 373 -40.95 18.97 -42.23
CA SER A 373 -41.35 17.86 -43.12
C SER A 373 -40.34 17.42 -44.22
N TRP A 374 -39.51 18.33 -44.74
CA TRP A 374 -38.54 18.02 -45.81
C TRP A 374 -37.43 17.04 -45.36
N ARG A 375 -36.90 17.21 -44.14
CA ARG A 375 -35.81 16.35 -43.63
C ARG A 375 -36.32 14.93 -43.39
N ASP A 376 -37.52 14.80 -42.82
CA ASP A 376 -38.16 13.51 -42.56
C ASP A 376 -38.46 12.76 -43.86
N TRP A 377 -38.97 13.47 -44.88
CA TRP A 377 -39.17 12.91 -46.22
C TRP A 377 -37.85 12.43 -46.82
N TRP A 378 -36.77 13.21 -46.70
CA TRP A 378 -35.46 12.85 -47.23
C TRP A 378 -34.86 11.62 -46.53
N TRP A 379 -34.92 11.57 -45.20
CA TRP A 379 -34.45 10.43 -44.39
C TRP A 379 -35.18 9.13 -44.77
N ARG A 380 -36.51 9.17 -44.82
CA ARG A 380 -37.34 8.00 -45.19
C ARG A 380 -37.21 7.61 -46.66
N SER A 381 -37.06 8.58 -47.56
CA SER A 381 -36.91 8.31 -48.99
C SER A 381 -35.55 7.72 -49.36
N LYS A 382 -34.49 8.04 -48.60
CA LYS A 382 -33.12 7.52 -48.81
C LYS A 382 -32.73 6.36 -47.88
N GLY A 383 -33.50 6.05 -46.84
CA GLY A 383 -33.16 5.01 -45.86
C GLY A 383 -31.95 5.38 -45.01
N VAL A 384 -31.82 6.67 -44.66
CA VAL A 384 -30.66 7.25 -43.95
C VAL A 384 -31.13 8.13 -42.79
N ILE A 385 -30.54 7.97 -41.61
CA ILE A 385 -30.78 8.82 -40.43
C ILE A 385 -29.44 9.25 -39.80
N PRO A 386 -29.32 10.44 -39.17
CA PRO A 386 -28.13 10.79 -38.39
C PRO A 386 -27.93 9.85 -37.20
N LEU A 387 -26.67 9.56 -36.81
CA LEU A 387 -26.38 8.68 -35.68
C LEU A 387 -26.94 9.24 -34.35
N ALA A 388 -26.91 10.57 -34.15
CA ALA A 388 -27.55 11.23 -33.02
C ALA A 388 -29.04 10.86 -32.82
N SER A 389 -29.73 10.50 -33.91
CA SER A 389 -31.14 10.11 -33.94
C SER A 389 -31.37 8.60 -33.97
N ALA A 390 -30.32 7.78 -33.80
CA ALA A 390 -30.42 6.31 -33.83
C ALA A 390 -31.30 5.73 -32.71
N HIS A 391 -31.47 6.48 -31.60
CA HIS A 391 -32.37 6.13 -30.50
C HIS A 391 -33.86 6.12 -30.91
N LEU A 392 -34.22 6.72 -32.05
CA LEU A 392 -35.58 6.71 -32.61
C LEU A 392 -35.89 5.44 -33.43
N LEU A 393 -34.91 4.57 -33.66
CA LEU A 393 -35.08 3.30 -34.38
C LEU A 393 -35.29 2.13 -33.41
N PRO A 394 -36.10 1.12 -33.76
CA PRO A 394 -36.11 -0.16 -33.06
C PRO A 394 -34.70 -0.77 -33.05
N LYS A 395 -34.28 -1.36 -31.91
CA LYS A 395 -32.93 -1.93 -31.74
C LYS A 395 -32.56 -2.98 -32.80
N GLU A 396 -33.54 -3.71 -33.30
CA GLU A 396 -33.36 -4.71 -34.38
C GLU A 396 -33.01 -4.06 -35.73
N VAL A 397 -33.54 -2.86 -35.99
CA VAL A 397 -33.28 -2.10 -37.22
C VAL A 397 -31.93 -1.41 -37.14
N SER A 398 -31.61 -0.76 -36.01
CA SER A 398 -30.30 -0.11 -35.84
C SER A 398 -29.15 -1.12 -35.82
N ARG A 399 -29.33 -2.33 -35.26
CA ARG A 399 -28.35 -3.43 -35.32
C ARG A 399 -28.11 -4.00 -36.72
N LYS A 400 -29.06 -3.85 -37.65
CA LYS A 400 -28.91 -4.30 -39.06
C LYS A 400 -28.47 -3.19 -40.02
N ALA A 401 -28.42 -1.94 -39.55
CA ALA A 401 -27.99 -0.79 -40.34
C ALA A 401 -26.47 -0.81 -40.60
N ARG A 402 -26.00 0.12 -41.44
CA ARG A 402 -24.57 0.37 -41.70
C ARG A 402 -24.20 1.79 -41.34
N ILE A 403 -23.05 1.98 -40.69
CA ILE A 403 -22.57 3.28 -40.20
C ILE A 403 -21.62 3.93 -41.23
N SER A 404 -21.88 5.18 -41.59
CA SER A 404 -21.16 5.88 -42.65
C SER A 404 -20.99 7.37 -42.35
N TYR A 405 -19.79 7.90 -42.59
CA TYR A 405 -19.49 9.32 -42.43
C TYR A 405 -19.73 10.14 -43.71
N LYS A 406 -20.12 11.41 -43.57
CA LYS A 406 -20.35 12.36 -44.67
C LYS A 406 -19.16 12.41 -45.64
N GLY A 407 -19.40 12.02 -46.90
CA GLY A 407 -18.38 12.02 -47.95
C GLY A 407 -17.49 10.77 -48.00
N CYS A 408 -17.69 9.78 -47.12
CA CYS A 408 -17.02 8.49 -47.24
C CYS A 408 -17.65 7.64 -48.35
N ARG A 409 -16.81 6.87 -49.06
CA ARG A 409 -17.25 6.01 -50.20
C ARG A 409 -17.72 4.63 -49.77
N SER A 410 -17.28 4.15 -48.61
CA SER A 410 -17.73 2.91 -47.98
C SER A 410 -18.46 3.21 -46.67
N ASP A 411 -19.10 2.17 -46.13
CA ASP A 411 -19.75 2.15 -44.82
C ASP A 411 -19.34 0.89 -44.06
N LEU A 412 -19.47 0.91 -42.74
CA LEU A 412 -19.10 -0.19 -41.86
C LEU A 412 -20.36 -0.88 -41.31
N PRO A 413 -20.30 -2.17 -40.91
CA PRO A 413 -21.36 -2.75 -40.09
C PRO A 413 -21.45 -2.00 -38.75
N THR A 414 -22.65 -1.91 -38.15
CA THR A 414 -22.81 -1.28 -36.83
C THR A 414 -22.15 -2.08 -35.71
N LYS A 415 -22.00 -3.40 -35.88
CA LYS A 415 -21.10 -4.23 -35.07
C LYS A 415 -19.90 -4.67 -35.90
N LEU A 416 -18.70 -4.29 -35.46
CA LEU A 416 -17.44 -4.71 -36.08
C LEU A 416 -16.82 -5.83 -35.24
N GLU A 417 -16.79 -7.05 -35.78
CA GLU A 417 -16.09 -8.19 -35.19
C GLU A 417 -14.58 -8.07 -35.43
N VAL A 418 -13.77 -8.33 -34.41
CA VAL A 418 -12.31 -8.42 -34.53
C VAL A 418 -11.91 -9.89 -34.71
N ASP A 419 -11.90 -10.30 -35.98
CA ASP A 419 -11.41 -11.62 -36.40
C ASP A 419 -9.88 -11.64 -36.61
N ALA A 420 -9.36 -12.77 -37.09
CA ALA A 420 -7.93 -12.95 -37.36
C ALA A 420 -7.37 -11.94 -38.38
N ALA A 421 -8.12 -11.58 -39.43
CA ALA A 421 -7.67 -10.65 -40.45
C ALA A 421 -7.63 -9.21 -39.93
N VAL A 422 -8.65 -8.80 -39.17
CA VAL A 422 -8.67 -7.50 -38.49
C VAL A 422 -7.55 -7.41 -37.45
N ALA A 423 -7.29 -8.50 -36.71
CA ALA A 423 -6.19 -8.57 -35.75
C ALA A 423 -4.80 -8.45 -36.42
N ARG A 424 -4.57 -9.13 -37.55
CA ARG A 424 -3.32 -8.95 -38.33
C ARG A 424 -3.18 -7.52 -38.87
N LEU A 425 -4.24 -6.94 -39.42
CA LEU A 425 -4.24 -5.53 -39.88
C LEU A 425 -3.89 -4.55 -38.75
N LEU A 426 -4.38 -4.79 -37.53
CA LEU A 426 -4.01 -4.02 -36.34
C LEU A 426 -2.54 -4.25 -35.93
N GLY A 427 -2.03 -5.48 -36.00
CA GLY A 427 -0.62 -5.78 -35.76
C GLY A 427 0.32 -5.09 -36.76
N TYR A 428 0.01 -5.13 -38.05
CA TYR A 428 0.72 -4.37 -39.08
C TYR A 428 0.58 -2.86 -38.90
N TYR A 429 -0.55 -2.35 -38.38
CA TYR A 429 -0.70 -0.93 -38.06
C TYR A 429 0.17 -0.55 -36.85
N VAL A 430 0.31 -1.45 -35.87
CA VAL A 430 1.18 -1.27 -34.70
C VAL A 430 2.66 -1.29 -35.10
N ALA A 431 3.06 -2.12 -36.07
CA ALA A 431 4.39 -2.04 -36.69
C ALA A 431 4.51 -0.81 -37.62
N GLU A 432 4.11 -0.95 -38.88
CA GLU A 432 4.45 -0.07 -40.00
C GLU A 432 3.40 1.03 -40.31
N GLY A 433 2.30 1.07 -39.55
CA GLY A 433 1.20 2.01 -39.75
C GLY A 433 1.26 3.32 -38.94
N HIS A 434 0.65 4.38 -39.47
CA HIS A 434 0.28 5.59 -38.74
C HIS A 434 -0.97 6.27 -39.31
N ALA A 435 -1.73 6.96 -38.45
CA ALA A 435 -2.83 7.82 -38.86
C ALA A 435 -2.36 9.26 -39.12
N GLN A 436 -2.80 9.84 -40.23
CA GLN A 436 -2.70 11.26 -40.58
C GLN A 436 -4.08 11.88 -40.42
N VAL A 437 -4.37 12.38 -39.22
CA VAL A 437 -5.64 13.01 -38.87
C VAL A 437 -5.47 14.54 -38.93
N LYS A 438 -6.27 15.19 -39.78
CA LYS A 438 -6.47 16.63 -39.82
C LYS A 438 -7.97 16.89 -39.64
N PRO A 439 -8.43 17.28 -38.42
CA PRO A 439 -9.85 17.47 -38.13
C PRO A 439 -10.55 18.33 -39.17
N GLY A 440 -11.76 17.92 -39.56
CA GLY A 440 -12.55 18.59 -40.60
C GLY A 440 -12.01 18.53 -42.04
N ARG A 441 -10.78 18.02 -42.27
CA ARG A 441 -10.11 18.09 -43.58
C ARG A 441 -9.73 16.73 -44.18
N SER A 442 -9.02 15.88 -43.44
CA SER A 442 -8.55 14.59 -43.96
C SER A 442 -8.24 13.57 -42.88
N TYR A 443 -8.73 12.35 -43.05
CA TYR A 443 -8.50 11.22 -42.15
C TYR A 443 -7.92 10.08 -42.98
N ARG A 444 -6.61 9.87 -42.92
CA ARG A 444 -5.88 8.91 -43.76
C ARG A 444 -5.04 7.98 -42.90
N ILE A 445 -5.14 6.68 -43.13
CA ILE A 445 -4.19 5.69 -42.60
C ILE A 445 -3.12 5.46 -43.66
N VAL A 446 -1.87 5.35 -43.24
CA VAL A 446 -0.70 5.10 -44.09
C VAL A 446 0.15 4.00 -43.47
N PHE A 447 0.53 3.01 -44.25
CA PHE A 447 1.58 2.04 -43.93
C PHE A 447 2.81 2.36 -44.78
N THR A 448 4.01 2.22 -44.21
CA THR A 448 5.27 2.38 -44.94
C THR A 448 6.04 1.07 -44.88
N LEU A 449 6.12 0.38 -46.01
CA LEU A 449 6.66 -0.98 -46.15
C LEU A 449 7.99 -0.94 -46.93
N GLY A 450 8.89 -1.90 -46.70
CA GLY A 450 10.13 -2.11 -47.45
C GLY A 450 9.99 -3.08 -48.62
N LYS A 451 11.05 -3.24 -49.42
CA LYS A 451 11.07 -4.12 -50.61
C LYS A 451 10.74 -5.60 -50.33
N LYS A 452 10.95 -6.09 -49.10
CA LYS A 452 10.72 -7.49 -48.71
C LYS A 452 9.29 -7.76 -48.23
N ASP A 453 8.49 -6.71 -48.05
CA ASP A 453 7.25 -6.73 -47.27
C ASP A 453 6.02 -6.84 -48.20
N GLU A 454 6.21 -7.43 -49.39
CA GLU A 454 5.18 -7.57 -50.42
C GLU A 454 4.01 -8.49 -49.98
N HIS A 455 4.29 -9.48 -49.13
CA HIS A 455 3.25 -10.29 -48.51
C HIS A 455 2.37 -9.47 -47.56
N ILE A 456 2.98 -8.61 -46.72
CA ILE A 456 2.28 -7.68 -45.81
C ILE A 456 1.41 -6.70 -46.62
N LEU A 457 1.95 -6.16 -47.73
CA LEU A 457 1.19 -5.34 -48.68
C LEU A 457 -0.09 -6.06 -49.16
N ASN A 458 0.05 -7.30 -49.61
CA ASN A 458 -1.05 -8.08 -50.15
C ASN A 458 -2.10 -8.40 -49.08
N GLU A 459 -1.69 -8.77 -47.86
CA GLU A 459 -2.62 -9.03 -46.74
C GLU A 459 -3.37 -7.78 -46.27
N ILE A 460 -2.70 -6.63 -46.21
CA ILE A 460 -3.34 -5.34 -45.90
C ILE A 460 -4.40 -5.01 -46.97
N VAL A 461 -4.05 -5.12 -48.25
CA VAL A 461 -4.97 -4.79 -49.36
C VAL A 461 -6.16 -5.75 -49.40
N ALA A 462 -5.93 -7.06 -49.26
CA ALA A 462 -6.99 -8.07 -49.20
C ALA A 462 -7.95 -7.80 -48.03
N THR A 463 -7.42 -7.59 -46.82
CA THR A 463 -8.24 -7.29 -45.63
C THR A 463 -9.07 -6.01 -45.80
N LEU A 464 -8.48 -4.96 -46.38
CA LEU A 464 -9.20 -3.69 -46.65
C LEU A 464 -10.35 -3.87 -47.64
N ILE A 465 -10.19 -4.69 -48.67
CA ILE A 465 -11.24 -4.99 -49.64
C ILE A 465 -12.31 -5.90 -49.02
N GLU A 466 -11.92 -7.04 -48.45
CA GLU A 466 -12.83 -8.09 -47.98
C GLU A 466 -13.62 -7.73 -46.72
N ARG A 467 -13.00 -7.03 -45.75
CA ARG A 467 -13.66 -6.68 -44.48
C ARG A 467 -14.25 -5.28 -44.47
N PHE A 468 -13.72 -4.36 -45.25
CA PHE A 468 -14.09 -2.94 -45.18
C PHE A 468 -14.61 -2.35 -46.50
N GLY A 469 -14.47 -3.05 -47.64
CA GLY A 469 -14.85 -2.54 -48.96
C GLY A 469 -14.01 -1.33 -49.41
N ILE A 470 -12.76 -1.24 -48.93
CA ILE A 470 -11.87 -0.09 -49.13
C ILE A 470 -10.75 -0.45 -50.11
N THR A 471 -10.66 0.29 -51.21
CA THR A 471 -9.49 0.27 -52.09
C THR A 471 -8.40 1.19 -51.53
N ALA A 472 -7.19 0.66 -51.35
CA ALA A 472 -6.02 1.44 -50.96
C ALA A 472 -5.30 2.06 -52.18
N SER A 473 -4.67 3.22 -51.99
CA SER A 473 -3.74 3.83 -52.93
C SER A 473 -2.31 3.41 -52.59
N ILE A 474 -1.62 2.82 -53.56
CA ILE A 474 -0.26 2.29 -53.43
C ILE A 474 0.69 3.21 -54.21
N HIS A 475 1.77 3.65 -53.56
CA HIS A 475 2.77 4.54 -54.16
C HIS A 475 4.19 4.09 -53.80
N GLN A 476 5.13 4.19 -54.73
CA GLN A 476 6.56 4.05 -54.41
C GLN A 476 7.03 5.22 -53.54
N HIS A 477 7.98 4.96 -52.65
CA HIS A 477 8.51 5.92 -51.70
C HIS A 477 10.03 5.79 -51.55
N GLY A 478 10.78 6.74 -52.12
CA GLY A 478 12.25 6.72 -52.14
C GLY A 478 12.81 5.56 -52.97
N SER A 479 14.05 5.15 -52.70
CA SER A 479 14.78 4.12 -53.46
C SER A 479 14.31 2.67 -53.23
N GLY A 480 13.22 2.46 -52.47
CA GLY A 480 12.74 1.11 -52.16
C GLY A 480 11.59 0.94 -51.18
N GLY A 481 10.95 2.00 -50.70
CA GLY A 481 9.74 1.86 -49.88
C GLY A 481 8.48 1.76 -50.73
N ILE A 482 7.46 1.09 -50.20
CA ILE A 482 6.08 1.13 -50.72
C ILE A 482 5.22 1.78 -49.64
N ARG A 483 4.43 2.79 -50.02
CA ARG A 483 3.39 3.36 -49.15
C ARG A 483 2.02 2.89 -49.58
N VAL A 484 1.31 2.27 -48.64
CA VAL A 484 -0.10 1.91 -48.77
C VAL A 484 -0.89 2.95 -47.99
N SER A 485 -1.90 3.58 -48.60
CA SER A 485 -2.72 4.54 -47.88
C SER A 485 -4.18 4.50 -48.28
N PHE A 486 -5.07 4.69 -47.31
CA PHE A 486 -6.50 4.81 -47.57
C PHE A 486 -7.10 5.91 -46.68
N SER A 487 -8.20 6.51 -47.14
CA SER A 487 -8.84 7.63 -46.42
C SER A 487 -10.23 7.21 -45.95
N HIS A 488 -10.37 6.93 -44.65
CA HIS A 488 -11.63 6.51 -44.03
C HIS A 488 -11.71 7.03 -42.59
N ARG A 489 -12.63 7.97 -42.33
CA ARG A 489 -12.70 8.68 -41.03
C ARG A 489 -12.88 7.74 -39.84
N LEU A 490 -13.92 6.89 -39.88
CA LEU A 490 -14.25 6.00 -38.76
C LEU A 490 -13.11 5.05 -38.41
N LEU A 491 -12.38 4.52 -39.41
CA LEU A 491 -11.27 3.59 -39.18
C LEU A 491 -10.02 4.32 -38.67
N ALA A 492 -9.75 5.53 -39.16
CA ALA A 492 -8.66 6.36 -38.64
C ALA A 492 -8.90 6.76 -37.18
N GLU A 493 -10.14 7.07 -36.80
CA GLU A 493 -10.54 7.36 -35.41
C GLU A 493 -10.51 6.10 -34.53
N LEU A 494 -11.04 4.96 -34.99
CA LEU A 494 -10.93 3.66 -34.30
C LEU A 494 -9.47 3.28 -34.04
N PHE A 495 -8.63 3.26 -35.08
CA PHE A 495 -7.22 2.85 -34.95
C PHE A 495 -6.43 3.83 -34.08
N THR A 496 -6.70 5.13 -34.19
CA THR A 496 -6.09 6.16 -33.31
C THR A 496 -6.48 5.96 -31.84
N ARG A 497 -7.74 5.64 -31.54
CA ARG A 497 -8.23 5.42 -30.16
C ARG A 497 -7.79 4.06 -29.59
N TRP A 498 -7.75 3.00 -30.41
CA TRP A 498 -7.37 1.66 -29.98
C TRP A 498 -5.86 1.46 -29.79
N VAL A 499 -5.05 2.04 -30.68
CA VAL A 499 -3.59 1.83 -30.70
C VAL A 499 -2.81 3.05 -30.22
N GLY A 500 -3.34 4.26 -30.42
CA GLY A 500 -2.62 5.52 -30.17
C GLY A 500 -1.94 6.12 -31.42
N THR A 501 -1.35 7.31 -31.25
CA THR A 501 -0.69 8.08 -32.32
C THR A 501 0.78 8.37 -32.02
N GLY A 502 1.63 8.11 -33.01
CA GLY A 502 3.09 8.21 -32.90
C GLY A 502 3.71 6.94 -32.30
N ALA A 503 4.88 6.55 -32.79
CA ALA A 503 5.48 5.24 -32.46
C ALA A 503 5.73 5.02 -30.96
N GLY A 504 6.06 6.07 -30.21
CA GLY A 504 6.31 6.01 -28.76
C GLY A 504 5.05 5.85 -27.90
N ASN A 505 3.85 6.07 -28.46
CA ASN A 505 2.58 6.00 -27.73
C ASN A 505 1.72 4.80 -28.13
N LYS A 506 2.22 3.93 -29.02
CA LYS A 506 1.47 2.74 -29.45
C LYS A 506 1.19 1.79 -28.27
N ARG A 507 0.05 1.11 -28.27
CA ARG A 507 -0.40 0.11 -27.29
C ARG A 507 -0.94 -1.13 -27.99
N VAL A 508 -1.12 -2.24 -27.27
CA VAL A 508 -2.01 -3.31 -27.73
C VAL A 508 -3.45 -2.84 -27.49
N PRO A 509 -4.35 -2.92 -28.48
CA PRO A 509 -5.76 -2.60 -28.27
C PRO A 509 -6.37 -3.44 -27.15
N SER A 510 -7.13 -2.82 -26.25
CA SER A 510 -7.87 -3.55 -25.20
C SER A 510 -8.77 -4.64 -25.78
N ILE A 511 -9.37 -4.39 -26.96
CA ILE A 511 -10.12 -5.43 -27.67
C ILE A 511 -9.27 -6.65 -28.03
N ILE A 512 -8.01 -6.47 -28.44
CA ILE A 512 -7.10 -7.60 -28.72
C ILE A 512 -6.73 -8.33 -27.43
N LEU A 513 -6.42 -7.62 -26.33
CA LEU A 513 -6.15 -8.26 -25.02
C LEU A 513 -7.31 -9.16 -24.58
N ASN A 514 -8.55 -8.75 -24.85
CA ASN A 514 -9.77 -9.50 -24.55
C ASN A 514 -10.20 -10.52 -25.64
N SER A 515 -9.49 -10.60 -26.77
CA SER A 515 -9.79 -11.59 -27.80
C SER A 515 -9.29 -13.00 -27.43
N PRO A 516 -9.85 -14.07 -28.04
CA PRO A 516 -9.36 -15.43 -27.85
C PRO A 516 -7.86 -15.60 -28.17
N PRO A 517 -7.17 -16.60 -27.59
CA PRO A 517 -5.75 -16.91 -27.83
C PRO A 517 -5.30 -16.88 -29.29
N LYS A 518 -6.12 -17.42 -30.20
CA LYS A 518 -5.86 -17.41 -31.65
C LYS A 518 -5.72 -15.99 -32.20
N ILE A 519 -6.63 -15.10 -31.83
CA ILE A 519 -6.68 -13.71 -32.32
C ILE A 519 -5.53 -12.89 -31.75
N ARG A 520 -5.17 -13.10 -30.47
CA ARG A 520 -3.97 -12.51 -29.86
C ARG A 520 -2.68 -12.97 -30.53
N GLY A 521 -2.60 -14.25 -30.89
CA GLY A 521 -1.50 -14.83 -31.67
C GLY A 521 -1.35 -14.20 -33.06
N GLU A 522 -2.44 -14.00 -33.79
CA GLU A 522 -2.43 -13.36 -35.12
C GLU A 522 -1.97 -11.90 -35.05
N PHE A 523 -2.46 -11.12 -34.07
CA PHE A 523 -1.96 -9.76 -33.82
C PHE A 523 -0.46 -9.74 -33.47
N LEU A 524 -0.02 -10.64 -32.56
CA LEU A 524 1.39 -10.75 -32.16
C LEU A 524 2.28 -11.07 -33.37
N ARG A 525 1.87 -12.05 -34.19
CA ARG A 525 2.60 -12.46 -35.40
C ARG A 525 2.74 -11.28 -36.36
N ALA A 526 1.65 -10.58 -36.69
CA ALA A 526 1.69 -9.44 -37.62
C ALA A 526 2.55 -8.27 -37.12
N TRP A 527 2.59 -7.99 -35.80
CA TRP A 527 3.54 -7.01 -35.25
C TRP A 527 5.01 -7.48 -35.39
N VAL A 528 5.27 -8.77 -35.18
CA VAL A 528 6.61 -9.36 -35.33
C VAL A 528 7.04 -9.45 -36.80
N GLU A 529 6.13 -9.69 -37.73
CA GLU A 529 6.41 -9.67 -39.19
C GLU A 529 6.85 -8.27 -39.65
N GLY A 530 6.23 -7.20 -39.13
CA GLY A 530 6.56 -5.83 -39.49
C GLY A 530 7.80 -5.24 -38.79
N ASP A 531 7.85 -5.29 -37.45
CA ASP A 531 8.89 -4.60 -36.65
C ASP A 531 9.81 -5.56 -35.87
N TYR A 532 9.77 -6.86 -36.17
CA TYR A 532 10.62 -7.92 -35.59
C TYR A 532 10.68 -7.93 -34.05
N GLY A 533 9.55 -7.62 -33.40
CA GLY A 533 9.42 -7.54 -31.95
C GLY A 533 10.17 -6.37 -31.30
N VAL A 534 10.56 -5.36 -32.09
CA VAL A 534 11.14 -4.09 -31.63
C VAL A 534 10.02 -3.08 -31.40
N THR A 535 10.21 -2.16 -30.45
CA THR A 535 9.40 -0.94 -30.38
C THR A 535 10.12 0.17 -29.61
N VAL A 536 9.69 1.41 -29.84
CA VAL A 536 10.07 2.58 -29.02
C VAL A 536 9.01 2.92 -27.96
N SER A 537 7.83 2.28 -27.97
CA SER A 537 6.81 2.44 -26.94
C SER A 537 7.07 1.47 -25.78
N PRO A 538 7.39 1.96 -24.56
CA PRO A 538 7.47 1.09 -23.39
C PRO A 538 6.11 0.44 -23.11
N ALA A 539 5.02 1.18 -23.32
CA ALA A 539 3.68 0.71 -23.01
C ALA A 539 3.21 -0.41 -23.97
N LEU A 540 3.58 -0.36 -25.25
CA LEU A 540 3.38 -1.51 -26.17
C LEU A 540 4.14 -2.74 -25.69
N MET A 541 5.43 -2.59 -25.34
CA MET A 541 6.22 -3.74 -24.88
C MET A 541 5.66 -4.31 -23.56
N ASN A 542 5.18 -3.45 -22.65
CA ASN A 542 4.53 -3.89 -21.43
C ASN A 542 3.25 -4.69 -21.73
N ASP A 543 2.38 -4.18 -22.59
CA ASP A 543 1.15 -4.87 -22.99
C ASP A 543 1.45 -6.23 -23.63
N ILE A 544 2.48 -6.30 -24.49
CA ILE A 544 2.95 -7.56 -25.09
C ILE A 544 3.45 -8.53 -24.00
N MET A 545 4.20 -8.06 -23.00
CA MET A 545 4.70 -8.89 -21.91
C MET A 545 3.55 -9.46 -21.06
N TYR A 546 2.51 -8.67 -20.75
CA TYR A 546 1.31 -9.15 -20.07
C TYR A 546 0.45 -10.06 -20.96
N MET A 547 0.33 -9.77 -22.25
CA MET A 547 -0.38 -10.61 -23.21
C MET A 547 0.30 -11.99 -23.35
N LEU A 548 1.63 -12.05 -23.33
CA LEU A 548 2.39 -13.30 -23.27
C LEU A 548 2.08 -14.07 -21.97
N LEU A 549 1.98 -13.39 -20.82
CA LEU A 549 1.54 -14.05 -19.57
C LEU A 549 0.11 -14.59 -19.65
N MET A 550 -0.83 -13.90 -20.31
CA MET A 550 -2.18 -14.47 -20.55
C MET A 550 -2.06 -15.80 -21.32
N GLU A 551 -1.21 -15.84 -22.35
CA GLU A 551 -0.93 -17.06 -23.12
C GLU A 551 -0.12 -18.14 -22.38
N GLY A 552 0.23 -17.92 -21.10
CA GLY A 552 1.04 -18.84 -20.30
C GLY A 552 2.53 -18.83 -20.64
N CYS A 553 3.00 -17.76 -21.28
CA CYS A 553 4.35 -17.61 -21.78
C CYS A 553 5.11 -16.50 -21.03
N VAL A 554 6.19 -16.87 -20.34
CA VAL A 554 7.00 -15.91 -19.58
C VAL A 554 7.97 -15.17 -20.52
N GLY A 555 7.47 -14.07 -21.09
CA GLY A 555 8.22 -13.24 -22.01
C GLY A 555 9.46 -12.59 -21.39
N THR A 556 10.42 -12.18 -22.24
CA THR A 556 11.53 -11.30 -21.88
C THR A 556 11.80 -10.24 -22.93
N THR A 557 12.26 -9.09 -22.47
CA THR A 557 12.67 -7.97 -23.30
C THR A 557 14.03 -7.45 -22.87
N SER A 558 14.65 -6.68 -23.75
CA SER A 558 15.89 -5.94 -23.48
C SER A 558 15.69 -4.47 -23.83
N ARG A 559 16.37 -3.59 -23.09
CA ARG A 559 16.32 -2.14 -23.28
C ARG A 559 17.70 -1.67 -23.77
N TRP A 560 17.74 -0.98 -24.91
CA TRP A 560 18.98 -0.48 -25.50
C TRP A 560 18.93 1.04 -25.64
N ARG A 561 20.06 1.70 -25.34
CA ARG A 561 20.31 3.12 -25.58
C ARG A 561 21.51 3.23 -26.51
N TYR A 562 21.30 3.68 -27.74
CA TYR A 562 22.39 3.92 -28.69
C TYR A 562 22.94 5.35 -28.50
N THR A 563 24.27 5.48 -28.53
CA THR A 563 24.98 6.76 -28.61
C THR A 563 25.06 7.30 -30.04
N GLU A 564 25.04 6.43 -31.06
CA GLU A 564 25.09 6.78 -32.49
C GLU A 564 24.00 6.05 -33.31
N PRO A 565 23.61 6.55 -34.50
CA PRO A 565 22.61 5.90 -35.34
C PRO A 565 23.12 4.56 -35.88
N VAL A 566 22.50 3.45 -35.46
CA VAL A 566 22.88 2.10 -35.91
C VAL A 566 22.02 1.63 -37.07
N VAL A 567 22.62 0.82 -37.95
CA VAL A 567 21.98 0.14 -39.07
C VAL A 567 21.65 -1.28 -38.66
N ILE A 568 20.36 -1.62 -38.61
CA ILE A 568 19.88 -3.00 -38.40
C ILE A 568 19.26 -3.48 -39.71
N GLU A 569 19.81 -4.53 -40.30
CA GLU A 569 19.41 -5.08 -41.62
C GLU A 569 19.23 -4.04 -42.74
N GLY A 570 20.09 -3.00 -42.77
CA GLY A 570 20.04 -1.93 -43.77
C GLY A 570 19.10 -0.76 -43.44
N ARG A 571 18.34 -0.80 -42.33
CA ARG A 571 17.53 0.33 -41.85
C ARG A 571 18.37 1.20 -40.89
N HIS A 572 18.67 2.45 -41.26
CA HIS A 572 19.25 3.45 -40.33
C HIS A 572 18.20 3.89 -39.30
N VAL A 573 18.54 3.90 -38.01
CA VAL A 573 17.58 4.31 -36.97
C VAL A 573 18.19 5.24 -35.91
N SER A 574 17.48 6.35 -35.66
CA SER A 574 17.96 7.51 -34.89
C SER A 574 17.34 7.68 -33.49
N SER A 575 16.51 6.73 -33.03
CA SER A 575 15.86 6.84 -31.71
C SER A 575 16.81 6.42 -30.58
N ARG A 576 16.97 7.30 -29.59
CA ARG A 576 17.92 7.14 -28.46
C ARG A 576 17.59 6.01 -27.48
N LEU A 577 16.40 5.40 -27.54
CA LEU A 577 15.99 4.32 -26.63
C LEU A 577 15.02 3.36 -27.32
N ARG A 578 15.19 2.05 -27.09
CA ARG A 578 14.40 0.96 -27.71
C ARG A 578 14.14 -0.20 -26.75
N HIS A 579 13.01 -0.86 -26.91
CA HIS A 579 12.69 -2.16 -26.33
C HIS A 579 12.72 -3.22 -27.44
N GLN A 580 13.25 -4.41 -27.15
CA GLN A 580 13.23 -5.55 -28.07
C GLN A 580 12.86 -6.83 -27.33
N LEU A 581 11.84 -7.53 -27.82
CA LEU A 581 11.43 -8.85 -27.39
C LEU A 581 12.58 -9.86 -27.65
N LYS A 582 13.01 -10.55 -26.60
CA LYS A 582 14.07 -11.57 -26.65
C LYS A 582 13.51 -12.98 -26.48
N PHE A 583 12.45 -13.14 -25.70
CA PHE A 583 11.71 -14.39 -25.58
C PHE A 583 10.18 -14.13 -25.55
N PRO A 584 9.35 -14.90 -26.28
CA PRO A 584 9.73 -15.79 -27.37
C PRO A 584 10.55 -15.06 -28.43
N ARG A 585 11.46 -15.75 -29.13
CA ARG A 585 12.25 -15.06 -30.16
C ARG A 585 11.29 -14.66 -31.29
N PRO A 586 11.48 -13.50 -31.94
CA PRO A 586 10.72 -13.13 -33.13
C PRO A 586 10.57 -14.28 -34.14
N ALA A 587 11.67 -14.94 -34.51
CA ALA A 587 11.66 -16.12 -35.39
C ALA A 587 10.86 -17.33 -34.85
N ASP A 588 10.72 -17.50 -33.53
CA ASP A 588 9.86 -18.54 -32.97
C ASP A 588 8.37 -18.23 -33.22
N ILE A 589 7.96 -16.95 -33.12
CA ILE A 589 6.56 -16.50 -33.30
C ILE A 589 6.11 -16.61 -34.77
N LEU A 590 7.06 -16.40 -35.68
CA LEU A 590 6.85 -16.52 -37.13
C LEU A 590 6.75 -17.99 -37.61
N ASP A 591 7.16 -18.95 -36.78
CA ASP A 591 6.97 -20.37 -37.06
C ASP A 591 5.48 -20.71 -37.13
N ARG A 592 5.09 -21.51 -38.14
CA ARG A 592 3.69 -21.95 -38.30
C ARG A 592 3.26 -22.88 -37.18
N ASP A 593 4.21 -23.63 -36.59
CA ASP A 593 3.98 -24.53 -35.45
C ASP A 593 4.08 -23.82 -34.08
N PHE A 594 4.11 -22.48 -34.06
CA PHE A 594 4.13 -21.70 -32.82
C PHE A 594 2.79 -21.75 -32.07
N GLY A 595 2.68 -22.71 -31.15
CA GLY A 595 1.65 -22.73 -30.11
C GLY A 595 2.21 -22.26 -28.77
N PHE A 596 1.58 -21.24 -28.16
CA PHE A 596 1.98 -20.70 -26.85
C PHE A 596 1.99 -21.75 -25.71
N ARG A 597 1.17 -22.81 -25.83
CA ARG A 597 1.00 -23.86 -24.80
C ARG A 597 2.13 -24.90 -24.74
N ARG A 598 3.17 -24.81 -25.58
CA ARG A 598 4.24 -25.82 -25.65
C ARG A 598 5.53 -25.29 -25.02
N ARG A 599 5.72 -25.56 -23.72
CA ARG A 599 6.90 -25.17 -22.92
C ARG A 599 8.21 -25.43 -23.69
N ARG A 600 8.98 -24.39 -23.96
CA ARG A 600 10.25 -24.47 -24.70
C ARG A 600 11.44 -24.53 -23.73
N ARG A 601 12.44 -25.37 -24.03
CA ARG A 601 13.73 -25.47 -23.29
C ARG A 601 14.53 -24.16 -23.21
N SER A 602 14.12 -23.13 -23.95
CA SER A 602 14.72 -21.79 -23.98
C SER A 602 13.95 -20.74 -23.17
N GLU A 603 12.88 -21.12 -22.46
CA GLU A 603 12.17 -20.23 -21.55
C GLU A 603 13.07 -19.78 -20.40
N PRO A 604 13.28 -18.47 -20.21
CA PRO A 604 14.14 -17.91 -19.16
C PRO A 604 13.40 -17.81 -17.82
N LEU A 605 12.70 -18.88 -17.47
CA LEU A 605 12.29 -19.19 -16.12
C LEU A 605 13.48 -19.82 -15.38
N PHE A 606 13.61 -19.57 -14.08
CA PHE A 606 14.40 -20.49 -13.27
C PHE A 606 13.79 -21.90 -13.42
N PRO A 607 14.58 -22.97 -13.62
CA PRO A 607 14.06 -24.28 -14.01
C PRO A 607 13.43 -25.04 -12.83
N ALA A 608 12.53 -24.40 -12.09
CA ALA A 608 11.76 -25.01 -11.01
C ALA A 608 11.10 -26.30 -11.54
N ALA A 609 10.30 -26.24 -12.60
CA ALA A 609 9.75 -27.42 -13.27
C ALA A 609 10.76 -28.31 -14.06
N GLU A 610 12.07 -28.21 -13.81
CA GLU A 610 13.07 -29.25 -14.15
C GLU A 610 13.83 -29.76 -12.90
N LEU A 611 13.80 -29.04 -11.78
CA LEU A 611 14.48 -29.44 -10.54
C LEU A 611 14.07 -30.84 -10.02
N PRO A 612 12.80 -31.30 -9.98
CA PRO A 612 12.46 -32.57 -9.32
C PRO A 612 12.94 -33.78 -10.13
N ALA A 613 12.73 -33.74 -11.45
CA ALA A 613 13.23 -34.77 -12.37
C ALA A 613 14.77 -34.80 -12.38
N THR A 614 15.43 -33.64 -12.29
CA THR A 614 16.89 -33.57 -12.28
C THR A 614 17.47 -33.92 -10.91
N LEU A 615 16.82 -33.57 -9.79
CA LEU A 615 17.21 -34.00 -8.45
C LEU A 615 17.15 -35.53 -8.36
N LYS A 616 16.09 -36.17 -8.89
CA LYS A 616 16.03 -37.63 -9.05
C LYS A 616 17.20 -38.17 -9.87
N GLN A 617 17.51 -37.59 -11.03
CA GLN A 617 18.65 -38.03 -11.85
C GLN A 617 20.02 -37.83 -11.18
N LEU A 618 20.21 -36.72 -10.46
CA LEU A 618 21.44 -36.39 -9.74
C LEU A 618 21.65 -37.28 -8.51
N TYR A 619 20.55 -37.68 -7.84
CA TYR A 619 20.56 -38.67 -6.76
C TYR A 619 21.02 -40.05 -7.27
N THR A 620 20.67 -40.42 -8.50
CA THR A 620 21.11 -41.69 -9.12
C THR A 620 22.47 -41.62 -9.80
N HIS A 621 22.84 -40.49 -10.45
CA HIS A 621 24.03 -40.36 -11.29
C HIS A 621 24.70 -38.97 -11.15
N PRO A 622 25.53 -38.74 -10.12
CA PRO A 622 26.17 -37.45 -9.84
C PRO A 622 27.08 -36.92 -10.96
N SER A 623 27.59 -37.78 -11.84
CA SER A 623 28.50 -37.44 -12.95
C SER A 623 27.91 -36.45 -13.97
N HIS A 624 26.58 -36.35 -14.05
CA HIS A 624 25.87 -35.45 -14.97
C HIS A 624 26.07 -33.96 -14.65
N LEU A 625 26.50 -33.60 -13.43
CA LEU A 625 26.84 -32.24 -12.99
C LEU A 625 27.94 -31.53 -13.81
N SER A 626 28.71 -32.29 -14.59
CA SER A 626 29.74 -31.78 -15.50
C SER A 626 29.17 -31.10 -16.76
N SER A 627 27.94 -31.45 -17.15
CA SER A 627 27.28 -30.95 -18.37
C SER A 627 26.59 -29.58 -18.20
N TRP A 628 26.39 -29.13 -16.96
CA TRP A 628 25.55 -27.99 -16.56
C TRP A 628 26.17 -26.59 -16.80
N LYS A 629 27.00 -26.41 -17.83
CA LYS A 629 27.77 -25.15 -18.07
C LYS A 629 26.97 -23.98 -18.67
N ARG A 630 25.64 -24.07 -18.84
CA ARG A 630 24.81 -22.97 -19.38
C ARG A 630 23.46 -22.88 -18.66
N GLY A 631 23.16 -21.72 -18.09
CA GLY A 631 21.79 -21.30 -17.71
C GLY A 631 21.46 -21.26 -16.21
N VAL A 632 22.21 -21.95 -15.34
CA VAL A 632 21.92 -22.01 -13.90
C VAL A 632 22.90 -21.15 -13.10
N ASN A 633 22.40 -20.46 -12.07
CA ASN A 633 23.18 -19.59 -11.18
C ASN A 633 24.29 -20.40 -10.47
N PRO A 634 25.60 -20.05 -10.64
CA PRO A 634 26.70 -20.78 -10.01
C PRO A 634 26.56 -20.95 -8.50
N ARG A 635 26.06 -19.95 -7.76
CA ARG A 635 25.88 -20.05 -6.30
C ARG A 635 24.83 -21.09 -5.89
N LEU A 636 23.68 -21.14 -6.57
CA LEU A 636 22.68 -22.18 -6.28
C LEU A 636 23.19 -23.54 -6.75
N LEU A 637 23.90 -23.60 -7.89
CA LEU A 637 24.58 -24.81 -8.36
C LEU A 637 25.63 -25.31 -7.36
N GLU A 638 26.30 -24.40 -6.65
CA GLU A 638 27.33 -24.67 -5.66
C GLU A 638 26.73 -25.05 -4.30
N GLU A 639 25.63 -24.44 -3.87
CA GLU A 639 24.80 -24.91 -2.75
C GLU A 639 24.22 -26.31 -3.02
N LEU A 640 23.62 -26.52 -4.19
CA LEU A 640 23.06 -27.81 -4.58
C LEU A 640 24.16 -28.86 -4.75
N ARG A 641 25.33 -28.52 -5.31
CA ARG A 641 26.51 -29.40 -5.32
C ARG A 641 26.94 -29.77 -3.91
N SER A 642 27.12 -28.77 -3.04
CA SER A 642 27.52 -28.93 -1.64
C SER A 642 26.57 -29.87 -0.88
N LYS A 643 25.25 -29.74 -1.10
CA LYS A 643 24.20 -30.53 -0.45
C LYS A 643 23.95 -31.90 -1.10
N LEU A 644 24.20 -32.07 -2.40
CA LEU A 644 24.00 -33.34 -3.13
C LEU A 644 25.23 -34.24 -3.13
N SER A 645 26.45 -33.70 -3.10
CA SER A 645 27.66 -34.53 -2.98
C SER A 645 27.68 -35.29 -1.66
N THR A 646 27.17 -34.69 -0.57
CA THR A 646 27.02 -35.33 0.73
C THR A 646 26.11 -36.56 0.69
N LEU A 647 25.03 -36.51 -0.11
CA LEU A 647 24.07 -37.62 -0.24
C LEU A 647 24.64 -38.78 -1.06
N ALA A 648 25.33 -38.48 -2.15
CA ALA A 648 25.97 -39.50 -2.99
C ALA A 648 27.09 -40.24 -2.25
N GLU A 649 27.88 -39.54 -1.42
CA GLU A 649 28.92 -40.13 -0.59
C GLU A 649 28.36 -40.95 0.59
N TYR A 650 27.22 -40.54 1.16
CA TYR A 650 26.54 -41.29 2.22
C TYR A 650 25.93 -42.62 1.72
N ALA A 651 25.33 -42.62 0.53
CA ALA A 651 24.70 -43.79 -0.07
C ALA A 651 25.69 -44.91 -0.48
N GLY A 652 26.99 -44.61 -0.54
CA GLY A 652 28.06 -45.58 -0.85
C GLY A 652 28.66 -46.29 0.37
N SER A 653 28.29 -45.93 1.61
CA SER A 653 28.88 -46.50 2.82
C SER A 653 28.31 -47.90 3.13
N SER A 654 29.18 -48.89 3.25
CA SER A 654 28.83 -50.28 3.60
C SER A 654 28.87 -50.58 5.12
N ALA A 655 29.22 -49.59 5.95
CA ALA A 655 29.32 -49.73 7.40
C ALA A 655 27.94 -49.84 8.06
N LYS A 656 27.75 -50.86 8.89
CA LYS A 656 26.45 -51.19 9.51
C LYS A 656 26.32 -50.69 10.95
N ASN A 657 27.41 -50.29 11.58
CA ASN A 657 27.41 -49.83 12.97
C ASN A 657 28.51 -48.77 13.26
N ALA A 658 28.39 -48.13 14.42
CA ALA A 658 29.23 -47.00 14.83
C ALA A 658 30.65 -47.40 15.27
N GLU A 659 31.06 -48.67 15.10
CA GLU A 659 32.39 -49.17 15.41
C GLU A 659 33.16 -49.52 14.12
N GLU A 660 32.50 -50.16 13.15
CA GLU A 660 32.99 -50.27 11.75
C GLU A 660 33.31 -48.89 11.15
N ALA A 661 32.43 -47.91 11.35
CA ALA A 661 32.62 -46.53 10.87
C ALA A 661 33.82 -45.79 11.51
N ARG A 662 34.46 -46.32 12.57
CA ARG A 662 35.65 -45.71 13.19
C ARG A 662 36.96 -46.10 12.50
N HIS A 663 36.95 -47.20 11.75
CA HIS A 663 38.12 -47.78 11.10
C HIS A 663 38.22 -47.46 9.61
N ASP A 664 37.14 -47.00 8.98
CA ASP A 664 37.20 -46.43 7.63
C ASP A 664 37.92 -45.06 7.65
N GLY A 665 39.02 -44.94 6.91
CA GLY A 665 39.86 -43.75 6.87
C GLY A 665 39.15 -42.50 6.38
N PHE A 666 38.06 -42.64 5.63
CA PHE A 666 37.29 -41.53 5.07
C PHE A 666 36.51 -40.74 6.13
N TYR A 667 36.02 -41.40 7.19
CA TYR A 667 35.13 -40.81 8.19
C TYR A 667 35.77 -39.69 9.04
N ARG A 668 37.11 -39.64 9.10
CA ARG A 668 37.86 -38.65 9.89
C ARG A 668 38.02 -37.28 9.22
N MET A 669 37.80 -37.17 7.91
CA MET A 669 38.17 -35.96 7.14
C MET A 669 36.99 -35.04 6.82
N SER A 670 35.78 -35.58 6.61
CA SER A 670 34.69 -34.83 5.93
C SER A 670 33.39 -34.64 6.74
N MET A 671 33.09 -35.50 7.72
CA MET A 671 31.80 -35.51 8.42
C MET A 671 31.70 -34.58 9.65
N GLY A 672 32.82 -33.99 10.08
CA GLY A 672 32.89 -33.20 11.33
C GLY A 672 32.05 -31.91 11.36
N ARG A 673 31.52 -31.45 10.22
CA ARG A 673 30.59 -30.31 10.13
C ARG A 673 29.11 -30.70 10.19
N TYR A 674 28.79 -32.00 10.06
CA TYR A 674 27.42 -32.49 9.86
C TYR A 674 26.93 -33.42 10.96
N ILE A 675 27.80 -33.77 11.91
CA ILE A 675 27.48 -34.52 13.13
C ILE A 675 27.86 -33.67 14.35
N VAL A 676 26.92 -33.42 15.24
CA VAL A 676 27.19 -32.89 16.58
C VAL A 676 27.47 -34.07 17.51
N ARG A 677 28.57 -34.01 18.27
CA ARG A 677 28.88 -34.94 19.35
C ARG A 677 28.52 -34.29 20.69
N SER A 678 27.67 -34.96 21.44
CA SER A 678 27.36 -34.67 22.85
C SER A 678 27.21 -36.01 23.56
N ASP A 679 27.83 -36.12 24.74
CA ASP A 679 27.89 -37.25 25.67
C ASP A 679 27.11 -38.52 25.22
N ASP A 680 27.88 -39.46 24.65
CA ASP A 680 27.47 -40.79 24.16
C ASP A 680 26.39 -40.87 23.06
N LYS A 681 26.06 -39.77 22.37
CA LYS A 681 25.18 -39.80 21.18
C LYS A 681 25.72 -39.04 19.97
N ILE A 682 25.46 -39.61 18.79
CA ILE A 682 25.69 -39.02 17.47
C ILE A 682 24.37 -38.37 17.03
N GLN A 683 24.37 -37.05 16.81
CA GLN A 683 23.22 -36.32 16.28
C GLN A 683 23.53 -35.69 14.92
N ALA A 684 22.58 -35.77 13.98
CA ALA A 684 22.66 -35.08 12.70
C ALA A 684 22.54 -33.57 12.90
N SER A 685 23.36 -32.79 12.20
CA SER A 685 23.29 -31.32 12.23
C SER A 685 21.99 -30.78 11.64
N GLN A 686 21.64 -29.54 12.00
CA GLN A 686 20.46 -28.83 11.50
C GLN A 686 20.40 -28.79 9.95
N LEU A 687 21.56 -28.69 9.29
CA LEU A 687 21.72 -28.75 7.83
C LEU A 687 21.23 -30.07 7.20
N LEU A 688 21.32 -31.20 7.92
CA LEU A 688 20.77 -32.48 7.49
C LEU A 688 19.26 -32.59 7.76
N ILE A 689 18.78 -31.95 8.83
CA ILE A 689 17.37 -31.95 9.24
C ILE A 689 16.51 -31.07 8.33
N ASP A 690 17.05 -29.95 7.85
CA ASP A 690 16.34 -29.01 6.98
C ASP A 690 16.44 -29.36 5.48
N LEU A 691 17.24 -30.35 5.10
CA LEU A 691 17.41 -30.79 3.71
C LEU A 691 16.11 -31.37 3.10
N PRO A 692 15.36 -32.29 3.76
CA PRO A 692 14.06 -32.75 3.25
C PRO A 692 13.05 -31.60 3.12
N ARG A 693 13.02 -30.68 4.10
CA ARG A 693 12.12 -29.52 4.10
C ARG A 693 12.41 -28.53 2.98
N THR A 694 13.68 -28.43 2.57
CA THR A 694 14.13 -27.62 1.43
C THR A 694 13.75 -28.29 0.11
N LEU A 695 13.86 -29.63 0.02
CA LEU A 695 13.47 -30.39 -1.16
C LEU A 695 11.94 -30.34 -1.40
N THR A 696 11.12 -30.54 -0.37
CA THR A 696 9.64 -30.42 -0.49
C THR A 696 9.22 -29.00 -0.88
N GLY A 697 9.78 -27.97 -0.21
CA GLY A 697 9.47 -26.57 -0.57
C GLY A 697 9.90 -26.19 -1.99
N ILE A 698 10.95 -26.82 -2.51
CA ILE A 698 11.30 -26.72 -3.93
C ILE A 698 10.22 -27.37 -4.79
N GLU A 699 9.82 -28.62 -4.51
CA GLU A 699 8.78 -29.38 -5.25
C GLU A 699 7.49 -28.56 -5.41
N ASP A 700 6.96 -27.98 -4.33
CA ASP A 700 5.77 -27.11 -4.35
C ASP A 700 5.93 -25.92 -5.32
N LEU A 701 7.08 -25.23 -5.28
CA LEU A 701 7.40 -24.14 -6.20
C LEU A 701 7.58 -24.62 -7.65
N THR A 702 7.92 -25.89 -7.88
CA THR A 702 8.06 -26.44 -9.23
C THR A 702 6.71 -26.60 -9.92
N GLU A 703 5.69 -27.01 -9.18
CA GLU A 703 4.33 -27.23 -9.69
C GLU A 703 3.46 -25.95 -9.68
N SER A 704 3.84 -24.96 -8.88
CA SER A 704 3.16 -23.66 -8.76
C SER A 704 2.95 -22.85 -10.06
N GLY A 705 2.03 -21.87 -10.00
CA GLY A 705 1.89 -20.82 -11.01
C GLY A 705 2.97 -19.74 -10.99
N LEU A 706 3.99 -19.83 -10.13
CA LEU A 706 4.92 -18.72 -9.83
C LEU A 706 6.20 -18.74 -10.67
N ALA A 707 6.58 -17.55 -11.16
CA ALA A 707 7.81 -17.28 -11.88
C ALA A 707 8.81 -16.53 -10.99
N PHE A 708 10.11 -16.74 -11.23
CA PHE A 708 11.18 -16.16 -10.40
C PHE A 708 12.15 -15.37 -11.26
N PHE A 709 12.41 -14.12 -10.90
CA PHE A 709 13.12 -13.15 -11.73
C PHE A 709 14.29 -12.52 -10.98
N GLU A 710 15.51 -12.79 -11.45
CA GLU A 710 16.73 -12.24 -10.85
C GLU A 710 16.81 -10.71 -10.96
N VAL A 711 17.12 -10.04 -9.85
CA VAL A 711 17.41 -8.61 -9.78
C VAL A 711 18.79 -8.35 -10.40
N LEU A 712 18.82 -7.70 -11.56
CA LEU A 712 20.08 -7.26 -12.19
C LEU A 712 20.60 -5.97 -11.58
N ASP A 713 19.72 -5.06 -11.18
CA ASP A 713 20.11 -3.74 -10.71
C ASP A 713 18.98 -3.07 -9.91
N ILE A 714 19.34 -2.11 -9.04
CA ILE A 714 18.39 -1.38 -8.20
C ILE A 714 18.77 0.11 -8.27
N GLU A 715 17.91 0.92 -8.88
CA GLU A 715 18.15 2.35 -9.11
C GLU A 715 17.22 3.21 -8.24
N PRO A 716 17.72 4.22 -7.51
CA PRO A 716 16.86 5.21 -6.87
C PRO A 716 16.27 6.15 -7.94
N VAL A 717 14.94 6.23 -8.02
CA VAL A 717 14.21 7.06 -9.00
C VAL A 717 13.25 8.03 -8.33
N ASP A 718 12.99 9.17 -8.97
CA ASP A 718 11.97 10.12 -8.51
C ASP A 718 10.56 9.54 -8.67
N SER A 719 9.67 9.92 -7.75
CA SER A 719 8.23 9.67 -7.87
C SER A 719 7.69 10.29 -9.16
N THR A 720 6.79 9.57 -9.83
CA THR A 720 6.21 10.05 -11.11
C THR A 720 4.98 10.93 -10.93
N SER A 721 4.49 11.02 -9.70
CA SER A 721 3.38 11.86 -9.25
C SER A 721 3.66 12.36 -7.83
N GLU A 722 2.88 13.33 -7.39
CA GLU A 722 2.77 13.73 -5.98
C GLU A 722 2.25 12.57 -5.12
N PHE A 723 1.52 11.61 -5.71
CA PHE A 723 0.86 10.50 -5.03
C PHE A 723 1.50 9.12 -5.28
N VAL A 724 1.33 8.27 -4.28
CA VAL A 724 1.57 6.82 -4.24
C VAL A 724 0.26 6.11 -3.88
N TYR A 725 0.16 4.85 -4.24
CA TYR A 725 -1.06 4.06 -4.33
C TYR A 725 -0.90 2.72 -3.61
N ASP A 726 -2.01 2.07 -3.30
CA ASP A 726 -2.06 0.65 -2.92
C ASP A 726 -3.40 0.04 -3.34
N VAL A 727 -3.51 -1.28 -3.24
CA VAL A 727 -4.79 -1.99 -3.32
C VAL A 727 -4.85 -3.09 -2.28
N SER A 728 -6.02 -3.36 -1.71
CA SER A 728 -6.25 -4.54 -0.86
C SER A 728 -6.97 -5.65 -1.62
N VAL A 729 -6.54 -6.88 -1.41
CA VAL A 729 -6.98 -8.10 -2.10
C VAL A 729 -7.22 -9.20 -1.06
N PRO A 730 -8.47 -9.36 -0.58
CA PRO A 730 -8.81 -10.34 0.44
C PRO A 730 -8.51 -11.79 0.04
N GLY A 731 -8.09 -12.57 1.03
CA GLY A 731 -7.65 -13.96 0.95
C GLY A 731 -6.28 -14.16 0.29
N ALA A 732 -5.52 -13.10 0.00
CA ALA A 732 -4.26 -13.20 -0.75
C ALA A 732 -3.21 -12.18 -0.30
N GLU A 733 -3.62 -10.97 0.04
CA GLU A 733 -2.75 -9.84 0.41
C GLU A 733 -1.58 -9.56 -0.57
N ASN A 734 -1.84 -9.73 -1.87
CA ASN A 734 -0.90 -9.37 -2.93
C ASN A 734 -1.57 -9.06 -4.26
N PHE A 735 -0.85 -8.36 -5.15
CA PHE A 735 -1.27 -8.07 -6.52
C PHE A 735 -0.10 -8.04 -7.51
N LEU A 736 -0.37 -8.34 -8.78
CA LEU A 736 0.61 -8.33 -9.87
C LEU A 736 0.71 -6.92 -10.48
N ALA A 737 1.88 -6.27 -10.32
CA ALA A 737 2.15 -4.94 -10.81
C ALA A 737 3.55 -4.80 -11.46
N GLY A 738 3.85 -3.61 -11.96
CA GLY A 738 5.11 -3.28 -12.60
C GLY A 738 5.19 -3.68 -14.07
N PHE A 739 6.26 -3.24 -14.73
CA PHE A 739 6.53 -3.52 -16.13
C PHE A 739 6.75 -5.02 -16.35
N GLY A 740 5.81 -5.67 -17.05
CA GLY A 740 5.80 -7.11 -17.32
C GLY A 740 5.45 -8.03 -16.14
N GLY A 741 5.03 -7.48 -15.00
CA GLY A 741 4.45 -8.22 -13.86
C GLY A 741 5.44 -8.81 -12.86
N VAL A 742 5.33 -8.36 -11.61
CA VAL A 742 5.98 -8.81 -10.37
C VAL A 742 4.93 -8.74 -9.25
N PHE A 743 4.93 -9.67 -8.28
CA PHE A 743 3.99 -9.61 -7.16
C PHE A 743 4.46 -8.64 -6.07
N CYS A 744 3.55 -7.74 -5.71
CA CYS A 744 3.64 -6.76 -4.63
C CYS A 744 2.77 -7.23 -3.45
N HIS A 745 3.21 -7.04 -2.21
CA HIS A 745 2.51 -7.48 -1.00
C HIS A 745 1.75 -6.30 -0.36
N ASN A 746 0.49 -6.50 -0.01
CA ASN A 746 -0.36 -5.46 0.60
C ASN A 746 0.12 -5.15 2.02
N THR A 747 0.20 -3.89 2.43
CA THR A 747 0.83 -3.53 3.70
C THR A 747 -0.11 -3.59 4.91
N GLY A 748 -0.38 -4.81 5.38
CA GLY A 748 -0.99 -5.05 6.69
C GLY A 748 0.02 -4.93 7.84
N VAL A 749 0.21 -3.73 8.41
CA VAL A 749 1.18 -3.49 9.52
C VAL A 749 0.69 -3.95 10.91
N GLY A 750 -0.42 -4.69 11.02
CA GLY A 750 -0.95 -5.17 12.30
C GLY A 750 -1.43 -4.08 13.27
N LYS A 751 -1.62 -2.84 12.80
CA LYS A 751 -2.08 -1.67 13.59
C LYS A 751 -3.24 -1.99 14.53
N SER A 752 -4.33 -2.51 13.96
CA SER A 752 -5.60 -2.70 14.68
C SER A 752 -5.55 -3.92 15.59
N ASN A 753 -4.74 -4.92 15.24
CA ASN A 753 -4.41 -6.06 16.08
C ASN A 753 -3.62 -5.63 17.33
N LEU A 754 -2.56 -4.82 17.18
CA LEU A 754 -1.83 -4.23 18.33
C LEU A 754 -2.73 -3.33 19.17
N THR A 755 -3.48 -2.42 18.53
CA THR A 755 -4.34 -1.46 19.23
C THR A 755 -5.42 -2.19 20.04
N SER A 756 -6.00 -3.25 19.48
CA SER A 756 -6.95 -4.13 20.17
C SER A 756 -6.32 -4.88 21.34
N SER A 757 -5.10 -5.42 21.18
CA SER A 757 -4.34 -6.05 22.27
C SER A 757 -4.17 -5.09 23.47
N LEU A 758 -3.74 -3.85 23.20
CA LEU A 758 -3.56 -2.83 24.24
C LEU A 758 -4.88 -2.34 24.84
N VAL A 759 -5.96 -2.24 24.05
CA VAL A 759 -7.31 -1.94 24.53
C VAL A 759 -7.79 -3.00 25.52
N ARG A 760 -7.57 -4.29 25.24
CA ARG A 760 -7.91 -5.40 26.16
C ARG A 760 -7.17 -5.28 27.47
N MET A 761 -5.85 -5.07 27.40
CA MET A 761 -5.02 -4.89 28.59
C MET A 761 -5.53 -3.71 29.43
N ALA A 762 -5.79 -2.56 28.81
CA ALA A 762 -6.25 -1.35 29.49
C ALA A 762 -7.64 -1.53 30.14
N ALA A 763 -8.57 -2.17 29.44
CA ALA A 763 -9.90 -2.49 29.97
C ALA A 763 -9.85 -3.43 31.18
N LYS A 764 -8.89 -4.38 31.18
CA LYS A 764 -8.64 -5.32 32.27
C LYS A 764 -7.93 -4.67 33.47
N SER A 765 -6.99 -3.75 33.24
CA SER A 765 -6.19 -3.11 34.30
C SER A 765 -6.86 -1.93 34.99
N GLU A 766 -7.71 -1.18 34.28
CA GLU A 766 -8.37 0.04 34.80
C GLU A 766 -9.88 -0.14 34.86
N GLU A 767 -10.42 -0.59 36.00
CA GLU A 767 -11.86 -0.84 36.20
C GLU A 767 -12.75 0.40 35.93
N ASP A 768 -12.25 1.62 36.17
CA ASP A 768 -12.98 2.88 35.94
C ASP A 768 -12.82 3.45 34.51
N LEU A 769 -12.16 2.70 33.60
CA LEU A 769 -11.96 3.09 32.22
C LEU A 769 -13.15 2.73 31.33
N THR A 770 -13.63 3.74 30.60
CA THR A 770 -14.57 3.61 29.47
C THR A 770 -13.82 3.88 28.17
N ILE A 771 -13.97 3.02 27.18
CA ILE A 771 -13.27 3.08 25.89
C ILE A 771 -14.28 3.41 24.79
N VAL A 772 -13.88 4.31 23.88
CA VAL A 772 -14.64 4.76 22.73
C VAL A 772 -13.74 4.69 21.51
N ILE A 773 -13.95 3.72 20.63
CA ILE A 773 -13.18 3.54 19.40
C ILE A 773 -13.96 4.14 18.25
N PHE A 774 -13.35 5.01 17.46
CA PHE A 774 -13.85 5.42 16.16
C PHE A 774 -13.22 4.52 15.10
N ASP A 775 -14.04 3.71 14.44
CA ASP A 775 -13.63 2.68 13.50
C ASP A 775 -14.21 2.99 12.11
N VAL A 776 -13.32 3.30 11.17
CA VAL A 776 -13.68 3.59 9.76
C VAL A 776 -13.54 2.33 8.88
N ALA A 777 -12.72 1.36 9.30
CA ALA A 777 -12.40 0.17 8.52
C ALA A 777 -13.29 -1.04 8.87
N GLY A 778 -13.93 -1.05 10.05
CA GLY A 778 -14.75 -2.17 10.55
C GLY A 778 -13.94 -3.31 11.14
N GLU A 779 -12.69 -3.06 11.56
CA GLU A 779 -11.75 -4.09 12.05
C GLU A 779 -11.98 -4.42 13.55
N TYR A 780 -12.46 -3.45 14.34
CA TYR A 780 -12.48 -3.58 15.80
C TYR A 780 -13.66 -4.39 16.31
N ALA A 781 -14.76 -4.51 15.56
CA ALA A 781 -15.88 -5.38 15.93
C ALA A 781 -15.47 -6.86 15.94
N VAL A 782 -14.58 -7.28 15.03
CA VAL A 782 -14.00 -8.62 14.99
C VAL A 782 -12.90 -8.76 16.03
N HIS A 783 -11.92 -7.84 16.05
CA HIS A 783 -10.78 -7.92 16.96
C HIS A 783 -11.14 -7.84 18.46
N LEU A 784 -12.33 -7.32 18.82
CA LEU A 784 -12.82 -7.18 20.21
C LEU A 784 -14.17 -7.89 20.47
N VAL A 785 -14.53 -8.88 19.64
CA VAL A 785 -15.86 -9.50 19.63
C VAL A 785 -16.31 -10.13 20.97
N ASP A 786 -15.37 -10.64 21.77
CA ASP A 786 -15.60 -11.18 23.11
C ASP A 786 -15.88 -10.09 24.15
N LEU A 787 -15.17 -8.96 24.08
CA LEU A 787 -15.46 -7.80 24.93
C LEU A 787 -16.83 -7.19 24.60
N LEU A 788 -17.18 -7.13 23.31
CA LEU A 788 -18.53 -6.76 22.87
C LEU A 788 -19.59 -7.72 23.42
N ALA A 789 -19.41 -9.03 23.25
CA ALA A 789 -20.33 -10.05 23.75
C ALA A 789 -20.44 -10.12 25.29
N SER A 790 -19.51 -9.50 26.02
CA SER A 790 -19.53 -9.40 27.49
C SER A 790 -20.18 -8.11 28.03
N GLY A 791 -20.69 -7.22 27.17
CA GLY A 791 -21.37 -5.98 27.55
C GLY A 791 -20.80 -4.70 26.91
N GLY A 792 -20.25 -4.79 25.71
CA GLY A 792 -19.90 -3.63 24.89
C GLY A 792 -21.10 -3.12 24.06
N ARG A 793 -20.86 -2.10 23.24
CA ARG A 793 -21.82 -1.50 22.31
C ARG A 793 -21.15 -1.10 21.00
N ILE A 794 -21.85 -1.27 19.89
CA ILE A 794 -21.50 -0.72 18.58
C ILE A 794 -22.54 0.35 18.21
N LEU A 795 -22.08 1.47 17.67
CA LEU A 795 -22.88 2.59 17.20
C LEU A 795 -22.55 2.87 15.74
N THR A 796 -23.55 2.91 14.86
CA THR A 796 -23.32 3.20 13.43
C THR A 796 -24.42 4.07 12.84
N ASN A 797 -24.08 4.89 11.84
CA ASN A 797 -25.05 5.63 11.03
C ASN A 797 -25.62 4.79 9.87
N GLU A 798 -25.02 3.63 9.57
CA GLU A 798 -25.45 2.75 8.49
C GLU A 798 -26.80 2.09 8.79
N LEU A 799 -27.57 1.85 7.73
CA LEU A 799 -28.83 1.12 7.81
C LEU A 799 -28.54 -0.38 7.70
N ILE A 800 -28.31 -1.01 8.85
CA ILE A 800 -28.07 -2.45 8.96
C ILE A 800 -29.38 -3.12 9.34
N GLU A 801 -30.00 -3.80 8.37
CA GLU A 801 -31.33 -4.42 8.57
C GLU A 801 -31.24 -5.82 9.19
N ASP A 802 -30.15 -6.54 8.92
CA ASP A 802 -29.94 -7.91 9.39
C ASP A 802 -28.49 -8.22 9.79
N ALA A 803 -28.33 -9.35 10.47
CA ALA A 803 -27.05 -9.78 11.03
C ALA A 803 -26.02 -10.22 9.97
N GLY A 804 -26.45 -10.63 8.78
CA GLY A 804 -25.60 -10.93 7.65
C GLY A 804 -25.09 -9.66 6.97
N GLN A 805 -25.92 -8.61 6.85
CA GLN A 805 -25.47 -7.27 6.47
C GLN A 805 -24.43 -6.74 7.45
N PHE A 806 -24.65 -6.92 8.76
CA PHE A 806 -23.64 -6.57 9.77
C PHE A 806 -22.32 -7.31 9.53
N TYR A 807 -22.34 -8.65 9.43
CA TYR A 807 -21.16 -9.47 9.14
C TYR A 807 -20.38 -8.98 7.91
N ASN A 808 -21.08 -8.77 6.78
CA ASN A 808 -20.47 -8.35 5.52
C ASN A 808 -19.90 -6.92 5.54
N SER A 809 -20.29 -6.09 6.51
CA SER A 809 -19.77 -4.72 6.68
C SER A 809 -18.46 -4.64 7.48
N GLN A 810 -18.10 -5.70 8.21
CA GLN A 810 -16.90 -5.72 9.07
C GLN A 810 -15.70 -6.30 8.32
N ALA A 811 -14.51 -5.81 8.64
CA ALA A 811 -13.25 -6.35 8.13
C ALA A 811 -12.78 -7.52 9.02
N ILE A 812 -12.61 -8.69 8.40
CA ILE A 812 -12.22 -9.93 9.08
C ILE A 812 -10.74 -10.22 8.76
N PRO A 813 -9.85 -10.36 9.76
CA PRO A 813 -8.45 -10.73 9.53
C PRO A 813 -8.33 -12.15 8.97
N GLU A 814 -7.62 -12.32 7.85
CA GLU A 814 -7.45 -13.62 7.18
C GLU A 814 -6.81 -14.69 8.08
N SER A 815 -5.81 -14.30 8.87
CA SER A 815 -5.14 -15.14 9.87
C SER A 815 -6.08 -15.66 10.96
N LEU A 816 -7.12 -14.89 11.31
CA LEU A 816 -8.16 -15.34 12.22
C LEU A 816 -9.17 -16.25 11.50
N GLU A 817 -9.60 -15.89 10.29
CA GLU A 817 -10.52 -16.71 9.49
C GLU A 817 -9.94 -18.11 9.20
N ASP A 818 -8.66 -18.18 8.85
CA ASP A 818 -7.89 -19.41 8.70
C ASP A 818 -7.86 -20.26 9.97
N GLU A 819 -7.76 -19.62 11.14
CA GLU A 819 -7.54 -20.30 12.42
C GLU A 819 -8.82 -20.93 13.00
N VAL A 820 -10.00 -20.36 12.73
CA VAL A 820 -11.29 -20.83 13.29
C VAL A 820 -12.38 -21.15 12.27
N GLY A 821 -12.28 -20.64 11.03
CA GLY A 821 -13.25 -20.75 9.95
C GLY A 821 -14.34 -19.66 9.95
N PRO A 822 -14.77 -19.17 8.78
CA PRO A 822 -15.69 -18.02 8.66
C PRO A 822 -17.05 -18.25 9.34
N ARG A 823 -17.55 -19.50 9.33
CA ARG A 823 -18.84 -19.86 9.95
C ARG A 823 -18.89 -19.58 11.45
N GLU A 824 -17.77 -19.70 12.16
CA GLU A 824 -17.73 -19.45 13.61
C GLU A 824 -17.66 -17.95 13.92
N ILE A 825 -16.92 -17.19 13.11
CA ILE A 825 -16.88 -15.73 13.17
C ILE A 825 -18.29 -15.17 12.88
N GLN A 826 -18.94 -15.67 11.82
CA GLN A 826 -20.31 -15.29 11.45
C GLN A 826 -21.30 -15.56 12.59
N LYS A 827 -21.35 -16.78 13.14
CA LYS A 827 -22.24 -17.12 14.28
C LYS A 827 -22.11 -16.15 15.44
N VAL A 828 -20.89 -15.76 15.79
CA VAL A 828 -20.65 -14.89 16.95
C VAL A 828 -21.00 -13.43 16.65
N LEU A 829 -20.68 -12.91 15.47
CA LEU A 829 -21.15 -11.57 15.05
C LEU A 829 -22.68 -11.52 14.92
N GLU A 830 -23.32 -12.58 14.43
CA GLU A 830 -24.78 -12.69 14.45
C GLU A 830 -25.35 -12.71 15.89
N GLY A 831 -24.67 -13.38 16.82
CA GLY A 831 -25.03 -13.37 18.24
C GLY A 831 -24.92 -11.98 18.85
N VAL A 832 -23.87 -11.22 18.53
CA VAL A 832 -23.66 -9.83 18.94
C VAL A 832 -24.80 -8.93 18.41
N TYR A 833 -25.14 -9.04 17.12
CA TYR A 833 -26.25 -8.29 16.52
C TYR A 833 -27.61 -8.65 17.18
N LYS A 834 -27.92 -9.95 17.29
CA LYS A 834 -29.16 -10.45 17.90
C LYS A 834 -29.31 -10.10 19.39
N ALA A 835 -28.20 -9.89 20.10
CA ALA A 835 -28.18 -9.42 21.49
C ALA A 835 -28.46 -7.91 21.64
N GLY A 836 -28.66 -7.17 20.55
CA GLY A 836 -28.92 -5.73 20.58
C GLY A 836 -27.67 -4.88 20.87
N VAL A 837 -26.47 -5.42 20.64
CA VAL A 837 -25.21 -4.69 20.85
C VAL A 837 -25.01 -3.58 19.80
N VAL A 838 -25.66 -3.69 18.63
CA VAL A 838 -25.56 -2.72 17.53
C VAL A 838 -26.74 -1.73 17.60
N GLU A 839 -26.43 -0.44 17.78
CA GLU A 839 -27.39 0.66 17.94
C GLU A 839 -27.23 1.74 16.83
N ARG A 840 -28.32 2.42 16.45
CA ARG A 840 -28.32 3.49 15.43
C ARG A 840 -27.82 4.83 16.01
N LEU A 841 -26.76 5.37 15.42
CA LEU A 841 -26.23 6.70 15.69
C LEU A 841 -26.88 7.74 14.77
N ALA A 842 -27.63 8.68 15.34
CA ALA A 842 -28.25 9.77 14.62
C ALA A 842 -27.29 10.96 14.45
N LEU A 843 -26.82 11.18 13.22
CA LEU A 843 -25.91 12.27 12.86
C LEU A 843 -26.62 13.56 12.38
N GLN A 844 -27.94 13.54 12.20
CA GLN A 844 -28.71 14.77 12.02
C GLN A 844 -28.63 15.64 13.30
N GLU A 845 -28.73 16.96 13.15
CA GLU A 845 -28.72 17.88 14.29
C GLU A 845 -30.06 17.85 15.01
N ALA A 846 -30.04 17.54 16.32
CA ALA A 846 -31.17 17.83 17.22
C ALA A 846 -31.18 19.33 17.58
N GLY A 847 -31.24 20.18 16.56
CA GLY A 847 -31.07 21.63 16.62
C GLY A 847 -32.04 22.36 15.69
N GLY A 848 -33.25 22.64 16.21
CA GLY A 848 -34.13 23.61 15.57
C GLY A 848 -33.49 25.00 15.55
N LEU A 849 -33.86 25.81 14.56
CA LEU A 849 -33.46 27.22 14.43
C LEU A 849 -33.86 28.01 15.71
N ASP A 850 -33.17 29.10 16.01
CA ASP A 850 -33.55 30.05 17.07
C ASP A 850 -33.65 31.50 16.54
N LEU A 851 -34.18 32.40 17.36
CA LEU A 851 -34.36 33.81 16.97
C LEU A 851 -33.01 34.53 16.78
N ALA A 852 -31.96 34.16 17.51
CA ALA A 852 -30.62 34.70 17.40
C ALA A 852 -30.00 34.40 16.03
N TRP A 853 -30.25 33.21 15.48
CA TRP A 853 -29.82 32.86 14.13
C TRP A 853 -30.50 33.75 13.08
N ILE A 854 -31.82 33.98 13.20
CA ILE A 854 -32.57 34.89 12.30
C ILE A 854 -32.04 36.33 12.43
N GLN A 855 -31.79 36.81 13.66
CA GLN A 855 -31.23 38.13 13.90
C GLN A 855 -29.85 38.29 13.23
N THR A 856 -28.95 37.32 13.43
CA THR A 856 -27.59 37.32 12.85
C THR A 856 -27.62 37.37 11.32
N LEU A 857 -28.58 36.66 10.71
CA LEU A 857 -28.79 36.65 9.26
C LEU A 857 -29.21 38.03 8.72
N LEU A 858 -30.15 38.69 9.40
CA LEU A 858 -30.60 40.03 9.03
C LEU A 858 -29.50 41.07 9.24
N GLU A 859 -28.78 41.03 10.36
CA GLU A 859 -27.65 41.93 10.66
C GLU A 859 -26.55 41.84 9.59
N LYS A 860 -26.20 40.62 9.16
CA LYS A 860 -25.25 40.39 8.06
C LYS A 860 -25.75 40.97 6.73
N THR A 861 -27.05 40.89 6.46
CA THR A 861 -27.66 41.47 5.25
C THR A 861 -27.59 43.00 5.25
N VAL A 862 -27.66 43.64 6.41
CA VAL A 862 -27.46 45.09 6.57
C VAL A 862 -25.98 45.46 6.37
N GLY A 863 -25.05 44.72 7.00
CA GLY A 863 -23.62 44.99 6.93
C GLY A 863 -23.00 44.86 5.53
N ASP A 864 -23.49 43.93 4.72
CA ASP A 864 -22.96 43.65 3.37
C ASP A 864 -23.39 44.67 2.28
N ALA A 865 -24.18 45.70 2.62
CA ALA A 865 -24.71 46.72 1.68
C ALA A 865 -25.44 46.15 0.43
N LYS A 866 -26.06 44.98 0.57
CA LYS A 866 -26.74 44.25 -0.53
C LYS A 866 -28.15 44.76 -0.79
N ALA A 867 -28.67 44.44 -1.99
CA ALA A 867 -30.07 44.65 -2.34
C ALA A 867 -31.00 43.90 -1.36
N GLY A 868 -31.74 44.64 -0.54
CA GLY A 868 -32.55 44.12 0.57
C GLY A 868 -32.25 44.75 1.93
N GLY A 869 -31.13 45.46 2.10
CA GLY A 869 -30.69 46.03 3.38
C GLY A 869 -31.75 46.85 4.13
N THR A 870 -32.50 47.74 3.45
CA THR A 870 -33.58 48.53 4.08
C THR A 870 -34.71 47.64 4.64
N THR A 871 -35.02 46.53 3.96
CA THR A 871 -36.03 45.57 4.42
C THR A 871 -35.51 44.78 5.63
N ALA A 872 -34.21 44.46 5.65
CA ALA A 872 -33.56 43.80 6.79
C ALA A 872 -33.51 44.71 8.04
N ILE A 873 -33.28 46.02 7.90
CA ILE A 873 -33.36 46.99 9.01
C ILE A 873 -34.76 47.00 9.63
N ILE A 874 -35.81 47.15 8.80
CA ILE A 874 -37.20 47.15 9.27
C ILE A 874 -37.57 45.81 9.93
N ALA A 875 -37.05 44.70 9.40
CA ALA A 875 -37.24 43.37 9.99
C ALA A 875 -36.54 43.22 11.35
N LEU A 876 -35.33 43.78 11.52
CA LEU A 876 -34.61 43.79 12.80
C LEU A 876 -35.31 44.63 13.86
N GLU A 877 -35.83 45.81 13.49
CA GLU A 877 -36.64 46.62 14.40
C GLU A 877 -37.87 45.83 14.87
N LYS A 878 -38.63 45.23 13.93
CA LYS A 878 -39.80 44.39 14.26
C LYS A 878 -39.43 43.16 15.11
N LEU A 879 -38.31 42.49 14.83
CA LEU A 879 -37.86 41.36 15.64
C LEU A 879 -37.58 41.80 17.09
N SER A 880 -36.92 42.95 17.26
CA SER A 880 -36.59 43.52 18.56
C SER A 880 -37.81 44.05 19.33
N SER A 881 -38.71 44.79 18.67
CA SER A 881 -39.93 45.33 19.28
C SER A 881 -40.94 44.24 19.60
N ASP A 882 -41.24 43.37 18.63
CA ASP A 882 -42.42 42.52 18.70
C ASP A 882 -42.13 41.18 19.38
N PHE A 883 -40.90 40.66 19.29
CA PHE A 883 -40.54 39.37 19.88
C PHE A 883 -39.80 39.54 21.20
N TYR A 884 -38.72 40.32 21.20
CA TYR A 884 -37.91 40.47 22.41
C TYR A 884 -38.56 41.40 23.44
N THR A 885 -39.09 42.55 23.01
CA THR A 885 -39.66 43.55 23.94
C THR A 885 -41.11 43.23 24.30
N ALA A 886 -42.00 43.11 23.32
CA ALA A 886 -43.44 42.97 23.57
C ALA A 886 -43.86 41.55 24.01
N ARG A 887 -43.17 40.52 23.53
CA ARG A 887 -43.45 39.10 23.89
C ARG A 887 -42.45 38.51 24.90
N GLY A 888 -41.42 39.27 25.31
CA GLY A 888 -40.43 38.85 26.30
C GLY A 888 -39.51 37.69 25.88
N LEU A 889 -39.52 37.31 24.60
CA LEU A 889 -38.76 36.19 24.07
C LEU A 889 -37.26 36.51 24.09
N GLN A 890 -36.43 35.49 24.23
CA GLN A 890 -34.97 35.67 24.22
C GLN A 890 -34.42 35.32 22.84
N PRO A 891 -33.28 35.88 22.40
CA PRO A 891 -32.66 35.48 21.14
C PRO A 891 -32.39 33.96 21.07
N ALA A 892 -32.02 33.33 22.19
CA ALA A 892 -31.81 31.88 22.27
C ALA A 892 -33.12 31.04 22.29
N THR A 893 -34.30 31.65 22.16
CA THR A 893 -35.58 30.92 22.06
C THR A 893 -35.67 30.24 20.69
N ARG A 894 -35.85 28.92 20.70
CA ARG A 894 -36.00 28.09 19.49
C ARG A 894 -37.31 28.36 18.79
N LEU A 895 -37.33 28.27 17.46
CA LEU A 895 -38.55 28.38 16.66
C LEU A 895 -39.56 27.28 17.02
N SER A 896 -39.09 26.07 17.35
CA SER A 896 -39.92 24.96 17.83
C SER A 896 -40.77 25.34 19.05
N ASP A 897 -40.21 26.18 19.93
CA ASP A 897 -40.69 26.49 21.28
C ASP A 897 -41.53 27.78 21.33
N LEU A 898 -41.67 28.48 20.19
CA LEU A 898 -42.60 29.59 20.04
C LEU A 898 -44.05 29.11 20.15
N ASP A 899 -44.88 29.89 20.84
CA ASP A 899 -46.33 29.73 20.85
C ASP A 899 -46.95 30.02 19.46
N ASP A 900 -48.19 29.57 19.25
CA ASP A 900 -48.82 29.64 17.92
C ASP A 900 -49.03 31.09 17.42
N ASP A 901 -49.18 32.07 18.31
CA ASP A 901 -49.33 33.48 17.90
C ASP A 901 -47.98 34.14 17.59
N SER A 902 -46.92 33.81 18.33
CA SER A 902 -45.54 34.15 17.94
C SER A 902 -45.13 33.49 16.62
N LYS A 903 -45.51 32.23 16.37
CA LYS A 903 -45.25 31.55 15.09
C LYS A 903 -45.97 32.21 13.92
N LYS A 904 -47.24 32.61 14.09
CA LYS A 904 -47.97 33.40 13.07
C LYS A 904 -47.31 34.74 12.82
N ALA A 905 -46.91 35.46 13.86
CA ALA A 905 -46.21 36.74 13.73
C ALA A 905 -44.88 36.58 12.96
N LEU A 906 -44.08 35.57 13.29
CA LEU A 906 -42.79 35.32 12.62
C LEU A 906 -42.98 34.90 11.16
N THR A 907 -43.96 34.04 10.90
CA THR A 907 -44.35 33.66 9.53
C THR A 907 -44.77 34.89 8.72
N SER A 908 -45.56 35.80 9.31
CA SER A 908 -45.97 37.05 8.65
C SER A 908 -44.79 37.98 8.38
N LEU A 909 -43.82 38.07 9.30
CA LEU A 909 -42.61 38.88 9.12
C LEU A 909 -41.74 38.33 7.97
N LEU A 910 -41.53 37.02 7.91
CA LEU A 910 -40.76 36.36 6.85
C LEU A 910 -41.48 36.42 5.49
N GLU A 911 -42.81 36.29 5.45
CA GLU A 911 -43.61 36.52 4.24
C GLU A 911 -43.54 37.97 3.76
N GLU A 912 -43.57 38.96 4.67
CA GLU A 912 -43.39 40.37 4.33
C GLU A 912 -42.00 40.63 3.72
N ILE A 913 -40.94 40.03 4.30
CA ILE A 913 -39.58 40.06 3.74
C ILE A 913 -39.56 39.42 2.35
N ARG A 914 -40.17 38.24 2.16
CA ARG A 914 -40.21 37.54 0.86
C ARG A 914 -40.87 38.39 -0.22
N VAL A 915 -42.01 38.99 0.08
CA VAL A 915 -42.82 39.77 -0.88
C VAL A 915 -42.18 41.11 -1.21
N LYS A 916 -41.61 41.81 -0.22
CA LYS A 916 -40.97 43.13 -0.44
C LYS A 916 -39.56 43.05 -1.00
N SER A 917 -38.89 41.90 -0.90
CA SER A 917 -37.54 41.70 -1.42
C SER A 917 -37.54 41.21 -2.87
N HIS A 918 -36.61 41.75 -3.68
CA HIS A 918 -36.47 41.42 -5.10
C HIS A 918 -36.12 39.93 -5.30
N GLU A 919 -36.59 39.32 -6.39
CA GLU A 919 -36.47 37.87 -6.67
C GLU A 919 -35.03 37.33 -6.68
N LYS A 920 -34.03 38.20 -6.89
CA LYS A 920 -32.59 37.86 -6.91
C LYS A 920 -31.85 38.20 -5.60
N SER A 921 -32.56 38.57 -4.54
CA SER A 921 -31.95 38.90 -3.24
C SER A 921 -31.75 37.65 -2.38
N GLY A 922 -30.59 37.51 -1.75
CA GLY A 922 -30.27 36.34 -0.91
C GLY A 922 -31.24 36.17 0.26
N ILE A 923 -31.58 37.28 0.92
CA ILE A 923 -32.55 37.32 2.02
C ILE A 923 -33.93 36.76 1.65
N ARG A 924 -34.35 36.82 0.38
CA ARG A 924 -35.61 36.23 -0.07
C ARG A 924 -35.53 34.71 -0.13
N LEU A 925 -34.47 34.15 -0.72
CA LEU A 925 -34.21 32.71 -0.76
C LEU A 925 -34.06 32.14 0.65
N GLU A 926 -33.40 32.85 1.55
CA GLU A 926 -33.23 32.45 2.94
C GLU A 926 -34.57 32.52 3.70
N ALA A 927 -35.38 33.57 3.51
CA ALA A 927 -36.73 33.65 4.07
C ALA A 927 -37.66 32.55 3.54
N GLU A 928 -37.57 32.19 2.25
CA GLU A 928 -38.29 31.06 1.65
C GLU A 928 -37.92 29.74 2.33
N GLN A 929 -36.63 29.46 2.56
CA GLN A 929 -36.18 28.25 3.25
C GLN A 929 -36.62 28.18 4.72
N ILE A 930 -36.64 29.31 5.44
CA ILE A 930 -37.13 29.36 6.84
C ILE A 930 -38.65 29.15 6.88
N LEU A 931 -39.40 29.72 5.92
CA LEU A 931 -40.84 29.51 5.78
C LEU A 931 -41.18 28.05 5.44
N GLU A 932 -40.40 27.39 4.60
CA GLU A 932 -40.55 25.96 4.33
C GLU A 932 -40.26 25.11 5.58
N LYS A 933 -39.20 25.41 6.34
CA LYS A 933 -38.93 24.72 7.62
C LYS A 933 -40.04 24.91 8.65
N LEU A 934 -40.55 26.14 8.83
CA LEU A 934 -41.68 26.41 9.72
C LEU A 934 -42.97 25.67 9.31
N ARG A 935 -43.13 25.38 8.00
CA ARG A 935 -44.23 24.55 7.47
C ARG A 935 -43.97 23.06 7.68
N ALA A 936 -42.73 22.61 7.51
CA ALA A 936 -42.32 21.21 7.70
C ALA A 936 -42.34 20.76 9.18
N GLU A 937 -41.93 21.62 10.12
CA GLU A 937 -42.03 21.35 11.57
C GLU A 937 -43.48 21.05 12.02
N LYS A 938 -44.47 21.58 11.28
CA LYS A 938 -45.89 21.31 11.53
C LYS A 938 -46.32 19.89 11.11
N ALA A 939 -45.55 19.23 10.24
CA ALA A 939 -45.71 17.83 9.87
C ALA A 939 -44.84 16.88 10.73
N GLU A 940 -43.63 17.31 11.12
CA GLU A 940 -42.72 16.48 11.94
C GLU A 940 -43.18 16.27 13.38
N ARG A 941 -44.12 17.06 13.90
CA ARG A 941 -44.72 16.82 15.24
C ARG A 941 -45.39 15.45 15.38
N ASP A 942 -45.75 14.79 14.27
CA ASP A 942 -46.39 13.47 14.26
C ASP A 942 -45.39 12.29 14.07
N THR A 943 -44.09 12.55 13.85
CA THR A 943 -43.08 11.50 13.61
C THR A 943 -41.92 11.52 14.60
N LYS A 944 -42.07 10.80 15.71
CA LYS A 944 -40.95 10.47 16.62
C LYS A 944 -40.04 9.39 16.01
N GLU A 945 -38.91 9.76 15.41
CA GLU A 945 -37.77 8.82 15.23
C GLU A 945 -36.71 9.05 16.31
N GLY A 946 -36.37 7.98 17.04
CA GLY A 946 -35.44 8.01 18.17
C GLY A 946 -34.11 7.34 17.85
N GLY A 947 -33.01 8.09 17.94
CA GLY A 947 -31.64 7.57 17.92
C GLY A 947 -30.73 8.25 18.94
N LEU A 948 -29.58 7.62 19.21
CA LEU A 948 -28.52 8.22 20.04
C LEU A 948 -27.74 9.24 19.20
N THR A 949 -27.55 10.47 19.69
CA THR A 949 -26.72 11.46 18.99
C THR A 949 -25.34 11.55 19.64
N PRO A 950 -24.30 12.08 18.96
CA PRO A 950 -23.00 12.33 19.56
C PRO A 950 -23.06 13.15 20.87
N GLU A 951 -24.01 14.08 21.01
CA GLU A 951 -24.19 14.86 22.25
C GLU A 951 -24.80 14.04 23.39
N LYS A 952 -25.72 13.12 23.08
CA LYS A 952 -26.30 12.19 24.07
C LYS A 952 -25.24 11.19 24.53
N LEU A 953 -24.46 10.63 23.60
CA LEU A 953 -23.33 9.77 23.93
C LEU A 953 -22.28 10.51 24.78
N ALA A 954 -21.94 11.76 24.44
CA ALA A 954 -21.06 12.59 25.27
C ALA A 954 -21.59 12.76 26.71
N TYR A 955 -22.91 12.83 26.88
CA TYR A 955 -23.55 12.91 28.18
C TYR A 955 -23.53 11.57 28.94
N GLU A 956 -23.80 10.45 28.27
CA GLU A 956 -23.67 9.10 28.86
C GLU A 956 -22.24 8.83 29.34
N LEU A 957 -21.23 9.14 28.51
CA LEU A 957 -19.81 9.05 28.84
C LEU A 957 -19.40 10.02 29.97
N ALA A 958 -19.94 11.24 29.99
CA ALA A 958 -19.68 12.22 31.04
C ALA A 958 -20.35 11.85 32.38
N THR A 959 -21.42 11.06 32.37
CA THR A 959 -22.19 10.65 33.55
C THR A 959 -21.99 9.19 33.95
N SER A 960 -21.07 8.48 33.30
CA SER A 960 -20.77 7.05 33.56
C SER A 960 -22.00 6.13 33.38
N LYS A 961 -22.89 6.47 32.45
CA LYS A 961 -24.07 5.68 32.05
C LYS A 961 -23.87 4.85 30.78
N SER A 962 -22.75 5.07 30.07
CA SER A 962 -22.38 4.34 28.87
C SER A 962 -21.79 2.96 29.22
N PRO A 963 -21.95 1.93 28.36
CA PRO A 963 -21.17 0.70 28.41
C PRO A 963 -19.65 0.98 28.42
N ARG A 964 -18.84 0.06 28.99
CA ARG A 964 -17.39 0.26 29.12
C ARG A 964 -16.62 0.20 27.80
N LEU A 965 -17.14 -0.47 26.77
CA LEU A 965 -16.60 -0.47 25.42
C LEU A 965 -17.68 0.03 24.45
N ASN A 966 -17.35 1.06 23.67
CA ASN A 966 -18.20 1.62 22.62
C ASN A 966 -17.39 1.69 21.33
N ILE A 967 -17.84 1.07 20.26
CA ILE A 967 -17.22 1.15 18.93
C ILE A 967 -18.16 1.94 18.03
N LEU A 968 -17.70 3.07 17.50
CA LEU A 968 -18.41 3.89 16.54
C LEU A 968 -17.94 3.48 15.15
N TYR A 969 -18.66 2.54 14.54
CA TYR A 969 -18.42 2.07 13.18
C TYR A 969 -19.02 3.07 12.19
N LEU A 970 -18.16 3.89 11.59
CA LEU A 970 -18.52 5.02 10.74
C LEU A 970 -17.66 4.99 9.47
N PRO A 971 -18.02 4.17 8.47
CA PRO A 971 -17.18 3.92 7.29
C PRO A 971 -17.05 5.13 6.35
N ASP A 972 -17.95 6.12 6.45
CA ASP A 972 -17.83 7.40 5.78
C ASP A 972 -16.97 8.38 6.62
N PRO A 973 -15.80 8.84 6.12
CA PRO A 973 -14.93 9.75 6.86
C PRO A 973 -15.55 11.12 7.18
N LEU A 974 -16.52 11.61 6.41
CA LEU A 974 -17.27 12.84 6.75
C LEU A 974 -18.15 12.61 7.98
N HIS A 975 -18.90 11.50 8.02
CA HIS A 975 -19.70 11.10 9.17
C HIS A 975 -18.84 10.85 10.41
N ALA A 976 -17.69 10.18 10.24
CA ALA A 976 -16.71 9.99 11.29
C ALA A 976 -16.17 11.31 11.86
N ARG A 977 -15.74 12.25 10.99
CA ARG A 977 -15.34 13.61 11.38
C ARG A 977 -16.44 14.38 12.11
N MET A 978 -17.69 14.31 11.63
CA MET A 978 -18.84 14.96 12.28
C MET A 978 -19.10 14.40 13.68
N ALA A 979 -19.14 13.07 13.80
CA ALA A 979 -19.36 12.38 15.07
C ALA A 979 -18.24 12.70 16.08
N ALA A 980 -16.97 12.60 15.66
CA ALA A 980 -15.82 12.91 16.51
C ALA A 980 -15.82 14.37 16.96
N SER A 981 -16.02 15.32 16.04
CA SER A 981 -16.08 16.76 16.35
C SER A 981 -17.15 17.07 17.42
N ARG A 982 -18.37 16.58 17.21
CA ARG A 982 -19.53 16.84 18.08
C ARG A 982 -19.37 16.13 19.43
N LEU A 983 -18.95 14.86 19.43
CA LEU A 983 -18.69 14.09 20.64
C LEU A 983 -17.61 14.75 21.50
N ILE A 984 -16.45 15.03 20.92
CA ILE A 984 -15.28 15.56 21.65
C ILE A 984 -15.57 16.95 22.20
N SER A 985 -16.11 17.85 21.38
CA SER A 985 -16.50 19.21 21.79
C SER A 985 -17.47 19.17 22.97
N ARG A 986 -18.55 18.39 22.85
CA ARG A 986 -19.57 18.27 23.90
C ARG A 986 -19.02 17.58 25.16
N LEU A 987 -18.21 16.54 25.01
CA LEU A 987 -17.63 15.79 26.12
C LEU A 987 -16.67 16.65 26.94
N LEU A 988 -15.76 17.40 26.29
CA LEU A 988 -14.86 18.33 26.96
C LEU A 988 -15.62 19.46 27.66
N TYR A 989 -16.70 19.98 27.05
CA TYR A 989 -17.60 20.95 27.70
C TYR A 989 -18.29 20.37 28.94
N LEU A 990 -18.83 19.16 28.85
CA LEU A 990 -19.53 18.51 29.97
C LEU A 990 -18.56 18.17 31.11
N ARG A 991 -17.37 17.66 30.82
CA ARG A 991 -16.34 17.37 31.84
C ARG A 991 -15.81 18.63 32.53
N LYS A 992 -15.83 19.80 31.86
CA LYS A 992 -15.55 21.11 32.51
C LYS A 992 -16.60 21.53 33.55
N ARG A 993 -17.84 21.01 33.47
CA ARG A 993 -18.97 21.42 34.35
C ARG A 993 -19.41 20.36 35.36
N LEU A 994 -19.44 19.08 34.97
CA LEU A 994 -20.04 18.00 35.77
C LEU A 994 -19.09 17.34 36.79
N GLY A 995 -17.79 17.61 36.74
CA GLY A 995 -16.82 17.17 37.77
C GLY A 995 -16.58 15.65 37.91
N ASN A 996 -17.21 14.81 37.08
CA ASN A 996 -17.05 13.35 37.14
C ASN A 996 -15.58 12.92 36.96
N ARG A 997 -15.15 11.93 37.75
CA ARG A 997 -13.78 11.42 37.85
C ARG A 997 -13.50 10.15 37.03
N GLY A 998 -14.50 9.42 36.53
CA GLY A 998 -14.26 8.20 35.74
C GLY A 998 -13.49 8.50 34.44
N ARG A 999 -12.63 7.58 33.97
CA ARG A 999 -11.72 7.80 32.84
C ARG A 999 -12.38 7.46 31.51
N ILE A 1000 -12.07 8.23 30.48
CA ILE A 1000 -12.46 7.91 29.10
C ILE A 1000 -11.20 7.81 28.25
N LEU A 1001 -11.05 6.75 27.47
CA LEU A 1001 -10.08 6.64 26.37
C LEU A 1001 -10.83 6.69 25.05
N ILE A 1002 -10.52 7.70 24.24
CA ILE A 1002 -10.93 7.75 22.83
C ILE A 1002 -9.82 7.10 22.00
N VAL A 1003 -10.15 6.22 21.08
CA VAL A 1003 -9.23 5.69 20.06
C VAL A 1003 -9.72 6.20 18.72
N LEU A 1004 -8.87 6.90 17.98
CA LEU A 1004 -9.16 7.34 16.62
C LEU A 1004 -8.36 6.46 15.68
N ASP A 1005 -9.03 5.52 15.01
CA ASP A 1005 -8.42 4.72 13.95
C ASP A 1005 -8.48 5.47 12.61
N GLU A 1006 -7.52 5.21 11.72
CA GLU A 1006 -7.23 6.06 10.55
C GLU A 1006 -7.16 7.56 10.91
N ALA A 1007 -6.38 7.90 11.95
CA ALA A 1007 -6.30 9.22 12.56
C ALA A 1007 -6.05 10.40 11.58
N GLN A 1008 -5.44 10.16 10.40
CA GLN A 1008 -5.29 11.17 9.35
C GLN A 1008 -6.64 11.76 8.88
N GLU A 1009 -7.73 10.99 8.96
CA GLU A 1009 -9.06 11.46 8.58
C GLU A 1009 -9.58 12.57 9.51
N TYR A 1010 -9.07 12.63 10.74
CA TYR A 1010 -9.55 13.55 11.78
C TYR A 1010 -8.63 14.76 11.98
N ILE A 1011 -7.32 14.60 11.75
CA ILE A 1011 -6.25 15.59 12.01
C ILE A 1011 -5.21 15.64 10.87
N PRO A 1012 -5.58 15.94 9.62
CA PRO A 1012 -4.61 16.07 8.52
C PRO A 1012 -3.64 17.24 8.73
N ASP A 1013 -2.40 17.18 8.20
CA ASP A 1013 -1.42 18.28 8.32
C ASP A 1013 -1.89 19.57 7.64
N ASN A 1014 -2.57 19.46 6.49
CA ASN A 1014 -3.18 20.58 5.78
C ASN A 1014 -4.73 20.47 5.79
N PRO A 1015 -5.41 20.99 6.83
CA PRO A 1015 -6.87 21.01 6.88
C PRO A 1015 -7.45 22.05 5.90
N ASN A 1016 -8.06 21.57 4.82
CA ASN A 1016 -8.86 22.42 3.92
C ASN A 1016 -10.15 22.92 4.60
N ASP A 1017 -10.65 24.10 4.19
CA ASP A 1017 -11.94 24.71 4.59
C ASP A 1017 -13.20 23.91 4.16
N LYS A 1018 -13.05 22.65 3.75
CA LYS A 1018 -14.18 21.76 3.41
C LYS A 1018 -14.96 21.38 4.67
N GLN A 1019 -16.12 22.01 4.85
CA GLN A 1019 -17.29 21.70 5.69
C GLN A 1019 -17.11 21.20 7.14
N MET A 1020 -16.24 20.22 7.44
CA MET A 1020 -16.00 19.68 8.80
C MET A 1020 -14.53 19.33 9.10
N THR A 1021 -13.61 19.33 8.11
CA THR A 1021 -12.22 18.86 8.31
C THR A 1021 -11.44 19.74 9.28
N MET A 1022 -11.51 21.07 9.12
CA MET A 1022 -10.90 22.01 10.06
C MET A 1022 -11.48 21.88 11.48
N THR A 1023 -12.79 21.69 11.59
CA THR A 1023 -13.49 21.51 12.88
C THR A 1023 -13.01 20.27 13.62
N SER A 1024 -12.92 19.12 12.93
CA SER A 1024 -12.40 17.87 13.49
C SER A 1024 -10.96 18.05 13.99
N ASN A 1025 -10.11 18.66 13.17
CA ASN A 1025 -8.71 18.88 13.49
C ASN A 1025 -8.57 19.70 14.79
N ILE A 1026 -9.31 20.82 14.89
CA ILE A 1026 -9.36 21.67 16.08
C ILE A 1026 -9.87 20.91 17.31
N GLN A 1027 -10.93 20.09 17.20
CA GLN A 1027 -11.49 19.39 18.36
C GLN A 1027 -10.57 18.26 18.87
N VAL A 1028 -9.99 17.47 17.97
CA VAL A 1028 -9.03 16.42 18.34
C VAL A 1028 -7.73 17.03 18.89
N GLU A 1029 -7.23 18.12 18.32
CA GLU A 1029 -6.10 18.84 18.91
C GLU A 1029 -6.44 19.41 20.30
N ALA A 1030 -7.64 19.97 20.48
CA ALA A 1030 -8.10 20.44 21.79
C ALA A 1030 -8.20 19.29 22.82
N LEU A 1031 -8.59 18.09 22.39
CA LEU A 1031 -8.56 16.87 23.21
C LEU A 1031 -7.13 16.47 23.58
N LEU A 1032 -6.19 16.44 22.64
CA LEU A 1032 -4.79 16.08 22.89
C LEU A 1032 -4.06 17.11 23.79
N ARG A 1033 -4.41 18.40 23.65
CA ARG A 1033 -3.87 19.48 24.49
C ARG A 1033 -4.49 19.51 25.89
N GLN A 1034 -5.82 19.41 26.01
CA GLN A 1034 -6.55 19.67 27.27
C GLN A 1034 -7.16 18.43 27.94
N GLY A 1035 -7.40 17.33 27.22
CA GLY A 1035 -8.16 16.16 27.67
C GLY A 1035 -7.61 15.51 28.94
N ARG A 1036 -6.27 15.48 29.09
CA ARG A 1036 -5.58 15.01 30.31
C ARG A 1036 -6.06 15.70 31.60
N LYS A 1037 -6.45 16.98 31.54
CA LYS A 1037 -7.00 17.73 32.69
C LYS A 1037 -8.41 17.25 33.07
N TYR A 1038 -9.15 16.73 32.10
CA TYR A 1038 -10.55 16.32 32.20
C TYR A 1038 -10.75 14.80 32.24
N ARG A 1039 -9.65 14.02 32.35
CA ARG A 1039 -9.61 12.55 32.28
C ARG A 1039 -10.23 11.97 31.00
N VAL A 1040 -10.10 12.72 29.90
CA VAL A 1040 -10.42 12.25 28.55
C VAL A 1040 -9.10 12.07 27.81
N HIS A 1041 -8.78 10.82 27.53
CA HIS A 1041 -7.55 10.37 26.91
C HIS A 1041 -7.80 10.03 25.44
N CYS A 1042 -6.73 9.88 24.66
CA CYS A 1042 -6.80 9.74 23.21
C CYS A 1042 -5.63 8.90 22.72
N TRP A 1043 -5.89 7.86 21.93
CA TRP A 1043 -4.91 7.14 21.13
C TRP A 1043 -5.18 7.41 19.65
N LEU A 1044 -4.12 7.53 18.84
CA LEU A 1044 -4.17 7.84 17.41
C LEU A 1044 -3.58 6.65 16.64
N ALA A 1045 -4.42 5.82 16.06
CA ALA A 1045 -3.98 4.74 15.18
C ALA A 1045 -4.12 5.19 13.73
N THR A 1046 -3.05 5.10 12.95
CA THR A 1046 -3.04 5.46 11.52
C THR A 1046 -2.01 4.60 10.82
N GLN A 1047 -1.99 4.62 9.50
CA GLN A 1047 -0.80 4.19 8.77
C GLN A 1047 0.07 5.42 8.40
N ARG A 1048 -0.55 6.56 8.11
CA ARG A 1048 0.05 7.69 7.39
C ARG A 1048 0.63 8.79 8.28
N VAL A 1049 1.68 8.51 9.07
CA VAL A 1049 2.23 9.47 10.06
C VAL A 1049 2.62 10.83 9.49
N ALA A 1050 3.20 10.90 8.29
CA ALA A 1050 3.53 12.14 7.59
C ALA A 1050 2.33 13.07 7.33
N HIS A 1051 1.12 12.50 7.27
CA HIS A 1051 -0.11 13.21 6.91
C HIS A 1051 -0.88 13.76 8.11
N LEU A 1052 -0.38 13.55 9.33
CA LEU A 1052 -0.99 14.06 10.55
C LEU A 1052 -0.44 15.45 10.91
N ASN A 1053 -1.31 16.28 11.47
CA ASN A 1053 -0.95 17.57 12.07
C ASN A 1053 0.19 17.39 13.09
N VAL A 1054 1.37 17.94 12.77
CA VAL A 1054 2.58 17.85 13.61
C VAL A 1054 2.34 18.40 15.02
N SER A 1055 1.50 19.43 15.18
CA SER A 1055 1.15 20.01 16.49
C SER A 1055 0.35 19.04 17.36
N ALA A 1056 -0.41 18.13 16.74
CA ALA A 1056 -1.13 17.04 17.40
C ALA A 1056 -0.19 15.87 17.73
N LEU A 1057 0.71 15.48 16.82
CA LEU A 1057 1.74 14.46 17.06
C LEU A 1057 2.60 14.81 18.28
N GLN A 1058 3.06 16.06 18.39
CA GLN A 1058 3.86 16.55 19.52
C GLN A 1058 3.15 16.49 20.89
N GLN A 1059 1.83 16.21 20.96
CA GLN A 1059 1.11 16.00 22.22
C GLN A 1059 1.17 14.56 22.75
N LEU A 1060 1.59 13.60 21.92
CA LEU A 1060 1.74 12.21 22.28
C LEU A 1060 2.96 12.01 23.19
N HIS A 1061 2.86 11.12 24.16
CA HIS A 1061 3.99 10.77 25.05
C HIS A 1061 4.45 9.33 24.92
N SER A 1062 3.72 8.49 24.17
CA SER A 1062 4.14 7.14 23.84
C SER A 1062 3.79 6.87 22.38
N TYR A 1063 4.54 6.02 21.71
CA TYR A 1063 4.22 5.66 20.33
C TYR A 1063 4.85 4.31 20.00
N PHE A 1064 4.13 3.55 19.21
CA PHE A 1064 4.55 2.30 18.60
C PHE A 1064 4.79 2.58 17.13
N VAL A 1065 6.01 2.29 16.71
CA VAL A 1065 6.49 2.58 15.37
C VAL A 1065 6.74 1.23 14.72
N SER A 1066 5.85 0.82 13.81
CA SER A 1066 6.09 -0.33 12.92
C SER A 1066 7.18 0.06 11.90
N THR A 1067 7.34 -0.74 10.86
CA THR A 1067 8.25 -0.49 9.77
C THR A 1067 8.06 0.92 9.19
N LEU A 1068 8.96 1.89 9.50
CA LEU A 1068 9.01 3.22 8.87
C LEU A 1068 10.06 3.20 7.77
N PRO A 1069 9.63 3.14 6.50
CA PRO A 1069 10.52 2.76 5.43
C PRO A 1069 10.99 3.95 4.59
N ARG A 1070 10.18 5.00 4.57
CA ARG A 1070 10.39 6.23 3.83
C ARG A 1070 11.17 7.19 4.72
N MET A 1071 12.16 7.86 4.12
CA MET A 1071 12.99 8.82 4.86
C MET A 1071 12.15 9.98 5.41
N TYR A 1072 11.13 10.46 4.67
CA TYR A 1072 10.25 11.52 5.13
C TYR A 1072 9.44 11.11 6.37
N ASP A 1073 8.72 9.98 6.35
CA ASP A 1073 8.00 9.47 7.53
C ASP A 1073 8.93 9.25 8.73
N ARG A 1074 10.12 8.67 8.51
CA ARG A 1074 11.15 8.57 9.56
C ARG A 1074 11.58 9.94 10.09
N MET A 1075 11.62 10.98 9.27
CA MET A 1075 12.04 12.32 9.70
C MET A 1075 10.91 13.12 10.37
N VAL A 1076 9.65 12.95 9.96
CA VAL A 1076 8.49 13.48 10.71
C VAL A 1076 8.42 12.84 12.10
N VAL A 1077 8.65 11.53 12.21
CA VAL A 1077 8.72 10.83 13.50
C VAL A 1077 9.96 11.23 14.30
N ALA A 1078 11.13 11.39 13.66
CA ALA A 1078 12.34 11.88 14.33
C ALA A 1078 12.17 13.28 14.92
N ASP A 1079 11.58 14.20 14.16
CA ASP A 1079 11.35 15.59 14.55
C ASP A 1079 10.24 15.71 15.60
N SER A 1080 9.04 15.18 15.30
CA SER A 1080 7.86 15.26 16.18
C SER A 1080 8.09 14.65 17.56
N PHE A 1081 8.96 13.64 17.65
CA PHE A 1081 9.21 12.88 18.87
C PHE A 1081 10.66 12.94 19.37
N ALA A 1082 11.51 13.80 18.80
CA ALA A 1082 12.94 13.94 19.14
C ALA A 1082 13.70 12.60 19.20
N LEU A 1083 13.45 11.72 18.22
CA LEU A 1083 14.10 10.41 18.13
C LEU A 1083 15.39 10.45 17.31
N PRO A 1084 16.40 9.65 17.69
CA PRO A 1084 17.57 9.45 16.85
C PRO A 1084 17.17 8.77 15.53
N TYR A 1085 17.55 9.37 14.41
CA TYR A 1085 17.21 8.87 13.09
C TYR A 1085 17.85 7.51 12.81
N GLU A 1086 19.04 7.26 13.37
CA GLU A 1086 19.77 6.00 13.26
C GLU A 1086 19.02 4.83 13.94
N VAL A 1087 18.23 5.11 14.98
CA VAL A 1087 17.31 4.11 15.57
C VAL A 1087 16.13 3.87 14.63
N LEU A 1088 15.59 4.93 14.02
CA LEU A 1088 14.49 4.80 13.06
C LEU A 1088 14.90 4.14 11.74
N GLU A 1089 16.17 4.19 11.30
CA GLU A 1089 16.64 3.40 10.15
C GLU A 1089 16.41 1.89 10.35
N ARG A 1090 16.56 1.39 11.59
CA ARG A 1090 16.28 -0.01 11.92
C ARG A 1090 14.80 -0.39 11.84
N SER A 1091 13.88 0.57 11.87
CA SER A 1091 12.46 0.25 11.67
C SER A 1091 12.22 -0.46 10.33
N ALA A 1092 13.03 -0.17 9.29
CA ALA A 1092 12.94 -0.83 7.99
C ALA A 1092 13.22 -2.35 8.03
N GLN A 1093 13.73 -2.89 9.15
CA GLN A 1093 14.07 -4.30 9.38
C GLN A 1093 13.07 -5.02 10.30
N LEU A 1094 11.98 -4.36 10.72
CA LEU A 1094 10.97 -4.94 11.60
C LEU A 1094 10.08 -5.94 10.84
N GLU A 1095 9.87 -7.11 11.42
CA GLU A 1095 8.90 -8.10 10.95
C GLU A 1095 7.46 -7.74 11.40
N SER A 1096 6.44 -8.44 10.86
CA SER A 1096 5.05 -8.23 11.31
C SER A 1096 4.89 -8.58 12.79
N GLY A 1097 4.20 -7.71 13.54
CA GLY A 1097 4.08 -7.80 15.00
C GLY A 1097 5.30 -7.27 15.76
N GLU A 1098 6.31 -6.73 15.09
CA GLU A 1098 7.44 -6.04 15.71
C GLU A 1098 7.32 -4.51 15.62
N TRP A 1099 7.75 -3.86 16.70
CA TRP A 1099 7.56 -2.43 16.90
C TRP A 1099 8.77 -1.83 17.60
N ILE A 1100 9.16 -0.62 17.20
CA ILE A 1100 9.91 0.29 18.07
C ILE A 1100 8.89 0.96 19.00
N PHE A 1101 8.89 0.58 20.27
CA PHE A 1101 8.13 1.26 21.30
C PHE A 1101 9.01 2.29 22.00
N VAL A 1102 8.49 3.51 22.15
CA VAL A 1102 9.13 4.55 22.95
C VAL A 1102 8.08 5.24 23.79
N SER A 1103 8.45 5.62 25.02
CA SER A 1103 7.59 6.46 25.85
C SER A 1103 8.38 7.41 26.75
N TYR A 1104 7.77 8.55 27.05
CA TYR A 1104 8.22 9.52 28.04
C TYR A 1104 7.55 9.32 29.42
N LYS A 1105 6.63 8.35 29.54
CA LYS A 1105 5.74 8.17 30.70
C LYS A 1105 5.43 6.72 31.07
N ALA A 1106 5.28 5.83 30.09
CA ALA A 1106 4.90 4.43 30.26
C ALA A 1106 6.10 3.48 30.45
N THR A 1107 7.29 3.83 29.95
CA THR A 1107 8.56 3.15 30.23
C THR A 1107 9.22 3.69 31.50
N LYS A 1108 10.07 2.89 32.17
CA LYS A 1108 10.81 3.34 33.36
C LYS A 1108 11.78 4.47 33.03
N GLN A 1109 12.40 4.40 31.85
CA GLN A 1109 13.26 5.44 31.30
C GLN A 1109 12.55 6.19 30.17
N LYS A 1110 12.62 7.52 30.22
CA LYS A 1110 11.90 8.41 29.30
C LYS A 1110 12.66 8.53 27.98
N GLY A 1111 11.98 8.35 26.86
CA GLY A 1111 12.55 8.55 25.53
C GLY A 1111 13.70 7.59 25.20
N VAL A 1112 13.72 6.40 25.81
CA VAL A 1112 14.64 5.32 25.44
C VAL A 1112 13.88 4.36 24.53
N PRO A 1113 14.32 4.14 23.28
CA PRO A 1113 13.68 3.19 22.38
C PRO A 1113 13.83 1.73 22.82
N VAL A 1114 12.81 0.94 22.54
CA VAL A 1114 12.77 -0.50 22.82
C VAL A 1114 12.16 -1.23 21.64
N PHE A 1115 12.93 -2.12 21.03
CA PHE A 1115 12.45 -3.04 19.99
C PHE A 1115 11.67 -4.17 20.67
N VAL A 1116 10.38 -4.32 20.35
CA VAL A 1116 9.46 -5.26 21.01
C VAL A 1116 8.63 -6.02 19.98
N ARG A 1117 8.52 -7.34 20.16
CA ARG A 1117 7.54 -8.19 19.47
C ARG A 1117 6.32 -8.33 20.37
N THR A 1118 5.15 -7.89 19.89
CA THR A 1118 3.91 -7.80 20.68
C THR A 1118 3.09 -9.09 20.60
N GLU A 1119 2.18 -9.31 21.55
CA GLU A 1119 1.31 -10.50 21.57
C GLU A 1119 0.24 -10.41 20.45
N ASN A 1120 -0.03 -11.54 19.76
CA ASN A 1120 -1.03 -11.59 18.70
C ASN A 1120 -2.45 -11.63 19.29
N ASN A 1121 -3.23 -10.58 19.08
CA ASN A 1121 -4.59 -10.47 19.61
C ASN A 1121 -5.59 -11.37 18.85
N GLU A 1122 -5.34 -11.70 17.58
CA GLU A 1122 -6.16 -12.67 16.83
C GLU A 1122 -6.17 -14.04 17.49
N SER A 1123 -5.03 -14.52 18.02
CA SER A 1123 -4.97 -15.81 18.71
C SER A 1123 -5.82 -15.85 19.98
N LEU A 1124 -5.98 -14.71 20.68
CA LEU A 1124 -6.90 -14.60 21.83
C LEU A 1124 -8.37 -14.65 21.37
N VAL A 1125 -8.69 -14.01 20.24
CA VAL A 1125 -10.03 -14.11 19.63
C VAL A 1125 -10.30 -15.54 19.16
N ALA A 1126 -9.33 -16.21 18.55
CA ALA A 1126 -9.44 -17.59 18.10
C ALA A 1126 -9.71 -18.57 19.27
N GLU A 1127 -9.01 -18.40 20.40
CA GLU A 1127 -9.25 -19.18 21.63
C GLU A 1127 -10.68 -18.97 22.15
N TYR A 1128 -11.14 -17.71 22.24
CA TYR A 1128 -12.50 -17.39 22.62
C TYR A 1128 -13.55 -18.04 21.70
N LEU A 1129 -13.38 -17.91 20.38
CA LEU A 1129 -14.31 -18.48 19.38
C LEU A 1129 -14.34 -20.01 19.45
N ARG A 1130 -13.20 -20.66 19.72
CA ARG A 1130 -13.14 -22.11 19.98
C ARG A 1130 -13.85 -22.51 21.27
N SER A 1131 -13.76 -21.69 22.32
CA SER A 1131 -14.38 -21.97 23.63
C SER A 1131 -15.93 -21.98 23.61
N ARG A 1132 -16.54 -21.49 22.53
CA ARG A 1132 -18.00 -21.48 22.30
C ARG A 1132 -18.51 -22.55 21.32
N LYS A 1133 -17.65 -23.49 20.89
CA LYS A 1133 -18.06 -24.72 20.19
C LYS A 1133 -18.60 -25.76 21.15
#